data_AF-A0A1M6V6X4-F1
#
_entry.id   AF-A0A1M6V6X4-F1
#
_cell.length_a   1.000
_cell.length_b   1.000
_cell.length_c   1.000
_cell.angle_alpha   90.00
_cell.angle_beta   90.00
_cell.angle_gamma   90.00
#
_symmetry.space_group_name_H-M   'P 1'
#
loop_
_entity.id
_entity.type
_entity.pdbx_description
1 polymer ?
#
loop_
_entity_poly.entity_id
_entity_poly.type
_entity_poly.pdbx_seq_one_letter_code
_entity_poly.pdbx_strand_id
1 'polypeptide(L)'
;MNLFEKVKSSENFATKCLHSLYWCSFFTLLPLTAFAQEFNMNSMPPPEMSMEYSAGALKAGSKLTVQITVPDNWHVNANIAADEFLKPSSIDLSAKGITFGEPVWPEAIKEYSEALDMENLVFRGKFQVVLPIDGVEDGYDSLTTKATFHYQACDNSICLAPAEKTIGLNGNDFFGDGSRAQDADAQASDGSANKKETFAIPMDPSITGENTSAETQDVSAGAPSEENNTENTTRENSAGTLALLFFAFVGGLILNLMPCVLPVLSLKLFSLIKQAGESRGRLMVLGASTAAGILASFWTLAAVITAVKIGGGNAGWGMQFQSPGFIAFMVVILSAFAMSFFGVFEVWLPWGATTKMDEAGRKSGIAGAFFTGALLVLLSTPCSAPFLGTAMGFAFTASAPVLFLFFTAAALGLALPYILVSVFPAVLKVFPKPGPWMVKLQKVMGILLLATVAWLLWVVNEQAGSAGVGIFAIVAAVAIAGSFIIGKIAPPGGVFGKEVAGFAGSIIVLAALWFGVLAPRYENVVDERFNARLSEQMTEDGWYRYSPALIEEFKAAGRTVFVDVSADWCLTCKANEAAILNREEFTHAMDSLKVARVKADWTRETPEVNALLKGMGKSGVPAYAIYPAGDASQQIVLPELLTTSGIVEKISGK
;
A
#
# COMPACT_ATOMS: atom_id res chain seq x y z
N MET A 1 11.52 12.80 -63.43
CA MET A 1 11.87 13.93 -62.56
C MET A 1 11.47 13.58 -61.13
N ASN A 2 12.37 13.18 -60.24
CA ASN A 2 13.44 12.18 -60.31
C ASN A 2 14.03 12.17 -58.91
N LEU A 3 14.07 11.01 -58.25
CA LEU A 3 14.94 10.57 -57.14
C LEU A 3 15.11 11.46 -55.88
N PHE A 4 15.14 12.79 -55.98
CA PHE A 4 15.27 13.74 -54.86
C PHE A 4 14.09 13.71 -53.87
N GLU A 5 12.85 13.48 -54.32
CA GLU A 5 11.70 13.28 -53.40
C GLU A 5 11.78 11.98 -52.60
N LYS A 6 12.37 10.93 -53.20
CA LYS A 6 12.57 9.64 -52.53
C LYS A 6 13.67 9.71 -51.48
N VAL A 7 14.71 10.52 -51.73
CA VAL A 7 15.79 10.79 -50.76
C VAL A 7 15.29 11.70 -49.61
N LYS A 8 14.45 12.69 -49.89
CA LYS A 8 13.85 13.57 -48.84
C LYS A 8 12.83 12.84 -47.95
N SER A 9 12.15 11.82 -48.47
CA SER A 9 11.31 10.89 -47.69
C SER A 9 12.17 9.94 -46.83
N SER A 10 13.31 9.49 -47.35
CA SER A 10 14.30 8.68 -46.61
C SER A 10 14.94 9.44 -45.45
N GLU A 11 15.28 10.72 -45.62
CA GLU A 11 15.84 11.55 -44.54
C GLU A 11 14.82 11.82 -43.43
N ASN A 12 13.55 12.11 -43.78
CA ASN A 12 12.44 12.25 -42.82
C ASN A 12 12.09 10.91 -42.13
N PHE A 13 12.31 9.78 -42.80
CA PHE A 13 12.13 8.45 -42.22
C PHE A 13 13.24 8.12 -41.22
N ALA A 14 14.49 8.45 -41.54
CA ALA A 14 15.62 8.29 -40.64
C ALA A 14 15.53 9.21 -39.40
N THR A 15 15.10 10.47 -39.55
CA THR A 15 14.90 11.38 -38.40
C THR A 15 13.69 10.98 -37.55
N LYS A 16 12.59 10.51 -38.14
CA LYS A 16 11.46 9.95 -37.36
C LYS A 16 11.82 8.64 -36.67
N CYS A 17 12.61 7.78 -37.31
CA CYS A 17 13.18 6.59 -36.67
C CYS A 17 14.13 6.97 -35.54
N LEU A 18 15.01 7.96 -35.71
CA LEU A 18 15.93 8.41 -34.66
C LEU A 18 15.19 9.04 -33.49
N HIS A 19 14.16 9.85 -33.75
CA HIS A 19 13.35 10.50 -32.71
C HIS A 19 12.45 9.49 -31.98
N SER A 20 11.95 8.48 -32.69
CA SER A 20 11.16 7.39 -32.12
C SER A 20 12.02 6.36 -31.38
N LEU A 21 13.26 6.10 -31.83
CA LEU A 21 14.27 5.34 -31.08
C LEU A 21 14.72 6.12 -29.85
N TYR A 22 14.89 7.45 -29.95
CA TYR A 22 15.16 8.30 -28.79
C TYR A 22 14.04 8.23 -27.77
N TRP A 23 12.77 8.30 -28.19
CA TRP A 23 11.63 8.18 -27.28
C TRP A 23 11.45 6.77 -26.73
N CYS A 24 11.70 5.73 -27.52
CA CYS A 24 11.61 4.35 -27.07
C CYS A 24 12.75 4.02 -26.10
N SER A 25 13.99 4.41 -26.41
CA SER A 25 15.12 4.39 -25.46
C SER A 25 14.85 5.25 -24.24
N PHE A 26 14.25 6.44 -24.36
CA PHE A 26 13.89 7.28 -23.22
C PHE A 26 12.76 6.68 -22.38
N PHE A 27 11.81 5.92 -22.93
CA PHE A 27 10.75 5.29 -22.13
C PHE A 27 11.12 3.88 -21.64
N THR A 28 12.10 3.22 -22.24
CA THR A 28 12.59 1.90 -21.81
C THR A 28 13.80 2.01 -20.89
N LEU A 29 14.74 2.93 -21.13
CA LEU A 29 15.91 3.14 -20.28
C LEU A 29 15.59 4.02 -19.08
N LEU A 30 14.69 5.00 -19.15
CA LEU A 30 14.40 5.86 -18.00
C LEU A 30 13.79 5.11 -16.80
N PRO A 31 12.89 4.11 -16.94
CA PRO A 31 12.55 3.27 -15.81
C PRO A 31 13.72 2.36 -15.39
N LEU A 32 14.49 1.81 -16.33
CA LEU A 32 15.64 0.93 -16.01
C LEU A 32 16.80 1.66 -15.30
N THR A 33 17.04 2.94 -15.59
CA THR A 33 18.06 3.77 -14.90
C THR A 33 17.49 4.46 -13.67
N ALA A 34 16.18 4.79 -13.65
CA ALA A 34 15.53 5.30 -12.44
C ALA A 34 15.40 4.22 -11.34
N PHE A 35 15.34 2.93 -11.69
CA PHE A 35 15.37 1.83 -10.73
C PHE A 35 16.79 1.40 -10.31
N ALA A 36 17.84 1.83 -11.01
CA ALA A 36 19.23 1.46 -10.71
C ALA A 36 19.98 2.48 -9.84
N GLN A 37 19.38 3.65 -9.57
CA GLN A 37 19.87 4.56 -8.54
C GLN A 37 18.82 4.65 -7.45
N GLU A 38 19.13 4.08 -6.29
CA GLU A 38 18.65 4.59 -5.00
C GLU A 38 19.10 6.06 -4.89
N PHE A 39 18.36 6.96 -5.52
CA PHE A 39 18.41 8.37 -5.19
C PHE A 39 17.50 8.57 -3.99
N ASN A 40 18.03 8.24 -2.82
CA ASN A 40 17.47 8.67 -1.55
C ASN A 40 17.82 10.16 -1.39
N MET A 41 17.12 11.02 -2.15
CA MET A 41 17.40 12.47 -2.16
C MET A 41 17.03 13.18 -0.85
N ASN A 42 16.46 12.49 0.14
CA ASN A 42 15.97 13.10 1.38
C ASN A 42 16.40 12.36 2.66
N SER A 43 17.41 11.49 2.62
CA SER A 43 17.96 10.93 3.86
C SER A 43 19.47 11.11 3.93
N MET A 44 19.94 11.78 4.97
CA MET A 44 21.35 11.83 5.30
C MET A 44 21.82 10.43 5.73
N PRO A 45 22.93 9.89 5.17
CA PRO A 45 23.55 8.70 5.74
C PRO A 45 24.03 8.99 7.17
N PRO A 46 23.91 8.03 8.11
CA PRO A 46 24.22 8.28 9.51
C PRO A 46 25.68 8.73 9.68
N PRO A 47 25.98 9.68 10.58
CA PRO A 47 27.34 10.15 10.80
C PRO A 47 28.23 9.02 11.30
N GLU A 48 29.47 8.96 10.80
CA GLU A 48 30.46 8.01 11.30
C GLU A 48 30.96 8.51 12.65
N MET A 49 31.00 7.61 13.65
CA MET A 49 31.47 7.94 14.98
C MET A 49 32.52 6.93 15.44
N SER A 50 33.61 7.42 16.02
CA SER A 50 34.60 6.62 16.75
C SER A 50 34.84 7.23 18.13
N MET A 51 35.30 6.40 19.07
CA MET A 51 35.54 6.83 20.44
C MET A 51 36.87 6.27 20.94
N GLU A 52 37.67 7.11 21.57
CA GLU A 52 39.01 6.76 22.07
C GLU A 52 39.22 7.33 23.47
N TYR A 53 39.71 6.49 24.39
CA TYR A 53 40.16 6.93 25.71
C TYR A 53 41.59 7.49 25.63
N SER A 54 41.89 8.49 26.45
CA SER A 54 43.26 8.98 26.62
C SER A 54 44.19 7.85 27.07
N ALA A 55 45.34 7.70 26.43
CA ALA A 55 46.29 6.61 26.67
C ALA A 55 46.67 6.45 28.16
N GLY A 56 46.60 5.20 28.65
CA GLY A 56 46.90 4.82 30.04
C GLY A 56 45.70 4.19 30.77
N ALA A 57 45.92 3.75 32.01
CA ALA A 57 44.83 3.28 32.87
C ALA A 57 43.87 4.44 33.20
N LEU A 58 42.55 4.18 33.11
CA LEU A 58 41.50 5.14 33.42
C LEU A 58 41.64 5.65 34.86
N LYS A 59 41.76 6.98 35.00
CA LYS A 59 41.86 7.69 36.29
C LYS A 59 40.96 8.91 36.25
N ALA A 60 40.55 9.42 37.42
CA ALA A 60 39.91 10.72 37.52
C ALA A 60 40.83 11.79 36.86
N GLY A 61 40.29 12.52 35.88
CA GLY A 61 41.04 13.47 35.03
C GLY A 61 41.45 12.94 33.64
N SER A 62 41.26 11.66 33.34
CA SER A 62 41.36 11.12 31.97
C SER A 62 40.21 11.64 31.09
N LYS A 63 40.36 11.55 29.77
CA LYS A 63 39.40 12.09 28.81
C LYS A 63 38.95 11.03 27.82
N LEU A 64 37.65 10.97 27.55
CA LEU A 64 37.07 10.23 26.44
C LEU A 64 36.87 11.19 25.27
N THR A 65 37.43 10.88 24.12
CA THR A 65 37.26 11.66 22.89
C THR A 65 36.32 10.92 21.97
N VAL A 66 35.21 11.56 21.58
CA VAL A 66 34.28 11.04 20.57
C VAL A 66 34.52 11.84 19.29
N GLN A 67 35.00 11.17 18.24
CA GLN A 67 35.18 11.76 16.93
C GLN A 67 33.96 11.49 16.07
N ILE A 68 33.38 12.55 15.50
CA ILE A 68 32.18 12.50 14.68
C ILE A 68 32.53 13.03 13.29
N THR A 69 32.16 12.28 12.26
CA THR A 69 32.33 12.66 10.85
C THR A 69 30.97 12.78 10.20
N VAL A 70 30.62 14.01 9.83
CA VAL A 70 29.41 14.34 9.08
C VAL A 70 29.70 14.24 7.58
N PRO A 71 28.90 13.46 6.81
CA PRO A 71 28.97 13.37 5.36
C PRO A 71 29.00 14.73 4.64
N ASP A 72 29.66 14.75 3.48
CA ASP A 72 29.70 15.93 2.62
C ASP A 72 28.29 16.36 2.19
N ASN A 73 28.06 17.67 2.10
CA ASN A 73 26.77 18.35 1.83
C ASN A 73 25.76 18.38 2.99
N TRP A 74 26.09 17.81 4.14
CA TRP A 74 25.25 17.88 5.34
C TRP A 74 25.95 18.64 6.46
N HIS A 75 25.16 19.24 7.34
CA HIS A 75 25.62 19.78 8.61
C HIS A 75 24.68 19.34 9.73
N VAL A 76 25.18 19.35 10.97
CA VAL A 76 24.36 19.13 12.16
C VAL A 76 24.31 20.41 12.98
N ASN A 77 23.20 20.66 13.65
CA ASN A 77 23.08 21.79 14.56
C ASN A 77 24.12 21.72 15.68
N ALA A 78 24.62 22.86 16.13
CA ALA A 78 25.52 22.92 17.27
C ALA A 78 24.82 22.52 18.57
N ASN A 79 25.60 22.34 19.64
CA ASN A 79 25.09 22.08 20.99
C ASN A 79 24.33 23.28 21.60
N ILE A 80 24.40 24.45 20.94
CA ILE A 80 23.62 25.64 21.26
C ILE A 80 22.78 25.94 20.02
N ALA A 81 21.46 25.81 20.14
CA ALA A 81 20.54 26.10 19.05
C ALA A 81 20.37 27.62 18.87
N ALA A 82 20.36 28.08 17.62
CA ALA A 82 20.11 29.48 17.29
C ALA A 82 18.63 29.88 17.48
N ASP A 83 17.72 28.90 17.51
CA ASP A 83 16.27 29.07 17.59
C ASP A 83 15.61 27.92 18.37
N GLU A 84 14.44 28.14 18.98
CA GLU A 84 13.68 27.14 19.74
C GLU A 84 13.18 25.96 18.89
N PHE A 85 13.00 26.18 17.57
CA PHE A 85 12.58 25.14 16.63
C PHE A 85 13.72 24.21 16.20
N LEU A 86 14.99 24.59 16.45
CA LEU A 86 16.16 23.77 16.13
C LEU A 86 16.53 22.89 17.32
N LYS A 87 16.73 21.60 17.07
CA LYS A 87 17.20 20.68 18.12
C LYS A 87 18.73 20.75 18.21
N PRO A 88 19.29 21.14 19.37
CA PRO A 88 20.74 21.18 19.55
C PRO A 88 21.30 19.77 19.59
N SER A 89 22.56 19.62 19.17
CA SER A 89 23.27 18.36 19.32
C SER A 89 23.64 18.07 20.78
N SER A 90 23.39 16.84 21.23
CA SER A 90 23.77 16.35 22.56
C SER A 90 24.44 14.98 22.49
N ILE A 91 25.27 14.66 23.49
CA ILE A 91 25.89 13.34 23.63
C ILE A 91 25.58 12.81 25.03
N ASP A 92 24.95 11.65 25.07
CA ASP A 92 24.70 10.90 26.30
C ASP A 92 25.68 9.73 26.40
N LEU A 93 26.29 9.58 27.59
CA LEU A 93 27.21 8.49 27.90
C LEU A 93 26.63 7.58 28.98
N SER A 94 26.82 6.27 28.80
CA SER A 94 26.57 5.28 29.85
C SER A 94 27.72 4.29 29.93
N ALA A 95 28.24 4.07 31.14
CA ALA A 95 29.28 3.08 31.41
C ALA A 95 29.15 2.56 32.86
N LYS A 96 29.58 1.32 33.09
CA LYS A 96 29.54 0.73 34.44
C LYS A 96 30.76 1.19 35.25
N GLY A 97 30.52 1.94 36.34
CA GLY A 97 31.55 2.37 37.30
C GLY A 97 32.42 3.55 36.84
N ILE A 98 32.00 4.31 35.82
CA ILE A 98 32.69 5.51 35.34
C ILE A 98 31.70 6.68 35.36
N THR A 99 32.10 7.79 35.97
CA THR A 99 31.33 9.04 35.98
C THR A 99 31.98 10.05 35.04
N PHE A 100 31.21 10.58 34.11
CA PHE A 100 31.65 11.57 33.13
C PHE A 100 31.16 12.97 33.51
N GLY A 101 32.03 13.97 33.33
CA GLY A 101 31.68 15.38 33.46
C GLY A 101 31.07 15.95 32.19
N GLU A 102 30.83 17.27 32.17
CA GLU A 102 30.16 17.94 31.05
C GLU A 102 30.95 17.84 29.72
N PRO A 103 30.27 17.55 28.59
CA PRO A 103 30.92 17.44 27.28
C PRO A 103 31.47 18.79 26.81
N VAL A 104 32.75 18.81 26.45
CA VAL A 104 33.42 19.97 25.86
C VAL A 104 33.33 19.88 24.33
N TRP A 105 32.54 20.80 23.76
CA TRP A 105 32.30 20.90 22.31
C TRP A 105 33.33 21.81 21.62
N PRO A 106 33.60 21.60 20.32
CA PRO A 106 34.43 22.51 19.54
C PRO A 106 33.68 23.80 19.20
N GLU A 107 34.41 24.81 18.71
CA GLU A 107 33.79 26.09 18.29
C GLU A 107 32.85 25.87 17.10
N ALA A 108 31.60 26.30 17.24
CA ALA A 108 30.57 26.13 16.21
C ALA A 108 30.78 27.11 15.04
N ILE A 109 30.48 26.65 13.82
CA ILE A 109 30.57 27.46 12.61
C ILE A 109 29.25 28.21 12.43
N LYS A 110 29.31 29.52 12.21
CA LYS A 110 28.14 30.33 11.84
C LYS A 110 27.91 30.22 10.34
N GLU A 111 26.74 29.75 9.94
CA GLU A 111 26.36 29.62 8.53
C GLU A 111 24.92 30.13 8.34
N TYR A 112 24.68 30.84 7.24
CA TYR A 112 23.33 31.26 6.87
C TYR A 112 22.59 30.09 6.23
N SER A 113 21.43 29.74 6.79
CA SER A 113 20.57 28.69 6.23
C SER A 113 19.48 29.32 5.35
N GLU A 114 19.49 29.04 4.05
CA GLU A 114 18.40 29.47 3.15
C GLU A 114 17.06 28.80 3.53
N ALA A 115 17.10 27.57 4.05
CA ALA A 115 15.92 26.84 4.49
C ALA A 115 15.20 27.52 5.68
N LEU A 116 15.95 28.19 6.56
CA LEU A 116 15.45 28.79 7.79
C LEU A 116 15.43 30.33 7.75
N ASP A 117 15.98 30.91 6.68
CA ASP A 117 16.14 32.37 6.49
C ASP A 117 16.85 33.07 7.67
N MET A 118 17.81 32.39 8.30
CA MET A 118 18.53 32.89 9.48
C MET A 118 19.95 32.34 9.61
N GLU A 119 20.77 32.97 10.46
CA GLU A 119 22.09 32.46 10.83
C GLU A 119 21.96 31.31 11.85
N ASN A 120 22.50 30.15 11.51
CA ASN A 120 22.53 28.97 12.36
C ASN A 120 23.97 28.63 12.79
N LEU A 121 24.11 28.03 13.97
CA LEU A 121 25.36 27.49 14.49
C LEU A 121 25.43 26.00 14.18
N VAL A 122 26.44 25.58 13.43
CA VAL A 122 26.50 24.22 12.85
C VAL A 122 27.88 23.59 13.00
N PHE A 123 27.91 22.26 13.00
CA PHE A 123 29.12 21.46 12.83
C PHE A 123 29.12 20.78 11.46
N ARG A 124 30.26 20.84 10.76
CA ARG A 124 30.45 20.25 9.43
C ARG A 124 31.73 19.43 9.38
N GLY A 125 31.71 18.33 8.63
CA GLY A 125 32.87 17.48 8.42
C GLY A 125 33.27 16.75 9.72
N LYS A 126 34.55 16.80 10.07
CA LYS A 126 35.11 16.08 11.21
C LYS A 126 35.27 16.99 12.42
N PHE A 127 34.65 16.61 13.53
CA PHE A 127 34.79 17.31 14.81
C PHE A 127 34.92 16.33 15.97
N GLN A 128 35.44 16.81 17.11
CA GLN A 128 35.70 15.98 18.29
C GLN A 128 35.01 16.57 19.50
N VAL A 129 34.32 15.73 20.27
CA VAL A 129 33.74 16.09 21.56
C VAL A 129 34.54 15.40 22.66
N VAL A 130 34.99 16.19 23.63
CA VAL A 130 35.88 15.72 24.69
C VAL A 130 35.10 15.66 25.99
N LEU A 131 35.00 14.47 26.59
CA LEU A 131 34.31 14.26 27.85
C LEU A 131 35.33 13.98 28.96
N PRO A 132 35.43 14.85 29.99
CA PRO A 132 36.28 14.61 31.14
C PRO A 132 35.69 13.49 32.01
N ILE A 133 36.55 12.70 32.64
CA ILE A 133 36.14 11.65 33.58
C ILE A 133 36.34 12.17 35.00
N ASP A 134 35.24 12.35 35.71
CA ASP A 134 35.22 12.92 37.05
C ASP A 134 35.52 11.89 38.14
N GLY A 135 35.17 10.61 37.90
CA GLY A 135 35.38 9.53 38.86
C GLY A 135 35.37 8.14 38.23
N VAL A 136 36.15 7.23 38.80
CA VAL A 136 36.26 5.82 38.40
C VAL A 136 36.19 4.96 39.66
N GLU A 137 35.27 4.00 39.71
CA GLU A 137 35.09 3.06 40.83
C GLU A 137 36.00 1.83 40.66
N ASP A 138 36.35 1.14 41.76
CA ASP A 138 37.32 0.01 41.76
C ASP A 138 36.89 -1.22 40.93
N GLY A 139 35.64 -1.26 40.43
CA GLY A 139 35.07 -2.32 39.58
C GLY A 139 34.63 -1.85 38.19
N TYR A 140 35.21 -0.77 37.66
CA TYR A 140 34.83 -0.19 36.37
C TYR A 140 35.04 -1.14 35.18
N ASP A 141 34.14 -1.07 34.20
CA ASP A 141 34.29 -1.79 32.93
C ASP A 141 34.21 -0.82 31.74
N SER A 142 35.37 -0.46 31.22
CA SER A 142 35.51 0.45 30.09
C SER A 142 34.93 -0.09 28.78
N LEU A 143 34.79 -1.41 28.63
CA LEU A 143 34.22 -2.04 27.44
C LEU A 143 32.69 -1.91 27.39
N THR A 144 32.05 -1.57 28.51
CA THR A 144 30.60 -1.32 28.57
C THR A 144 30.21 0.10 28.17
N THR A 145 31.18 0.95 27.84
CA THR A 145 30.92 2.36 27.49
C THR A 145 30.12 2.45 26.20
N LYS A 146 28.93 3.05 26.27
CA LYS A 146 28.10 3.44 25.13
C LYS A 146 27.99 4.95 25.05
N ALA A 147 28.16 5.48 23.84
CA ALA A 147 27.94 6.89 23.52
C ALA A 147 26.81 7.03 22.51
N THR A 148 25.77 7.77 22.86
CA THR A 148 24.66 8.11 21.96
C THR A 148 24.74 9.58 21.59
N PHE A 149 24.89 9.86 20.31
CA PHE A 149 24.86 11.22 19.77
C PHE A 149 23.48 11.52 19.20
N HIS A 150 22.80 12.51 19.76
CA HIS A 150 21.54 13.04 19.24
C HIS A 150 21.86 14.25 18.35
N TYR A 151 21.31 14.26 17.15
CA TYR A 151 21.59 15.30 16.16
C TYR A 151 20.36 15.57 15.31
N GLN A 152 20.29 16.81 14.82
CA GLN A 152 19.39 17.18 13.74
C GLN A 152 20.25 17.55 12.54
N ALA A 153 20.05 16.82 11.45
CA ALA A 153 20.74 17.01 10.19
C ALA A 153 19.99 18.01 9.31
N CYS A 154 20.72 18.96 8.74
CA CYS A 154 20.19 19.88 7.76
C CYS A 154 21.13 19.96 6.55
N ASP A 155 20.55 20.15 5.38
CA ASP A 155 21.25 20.66 4.21
C ASP A 155 20.85 22.14 4.02
N ASN A 156 21.29 22.77 2.92
CA ASN A 156 20.99 24.19 2.68
C ASN A 156 19.51 24.48 2.36
N SER A 157 18.70 23.44 2.10
CA SER A 157 17.33 23.53 1.58
C SER A 157 16.29 22.90 2.53
N ILE A 158 16.67 21.92 3.34
CA ILE A 158 15.79 21.15 4.23
C ILE A 158 16.51 20.70 5.50
N CYS A 159 15.77 20.71 6.61
CA CYS A 159 16.16 20.04 7.85
C CYS A 159 15.38 18.73 8.02
N LEU A 160 16.09 17.67 8.36
CA LEU A 160 15.51 16.36 8.66
C LEU A 160 15.00 16.31 10.12
N ALA A 161 14.21 15.29 10.41
CA ALA A 161 13.80 14.99 11.77
C ALA A 161 15.04 14.65 12.65
N PRO A 162 15.02 14.97 13.96
CA PRO A 162 16.08 14.57 14.87
C PRO A 162 16.31 13.06 14.87
N ALA A 163 17.57 12.64 14.87
CA ALA A 163 17.98 11.25 14.86
C ALA A 163 19.07 11.02 15.92
N GLU A 164 19.33 9.77 16.24
CA GLU A 164 20.37 9.37 17.17
C GLU A 164 21.27 8.28 16.60
N LYS A 165 22.54 8.29 17.01
CA LYS A 165 23.51 7.24 16.67
C LYS A 165 24.22 6.79 17.92
N THR A 166 24.12 5.51 18.24
CA THR A 166 24.84 4.89 19.37
C THR A 166 26.04 4.08 18.88
N ILE A 167 27.18 4.28 19.54
CA ILE A 167 28.38 3.44 19.41
C ILE A 167 28.76 2.87 20.78
N GLY A 168 29.40 1.70 20.77
CA GLY A 168 29.97 1.08 21.98
C GLY A 168 31.39 0.59 21.73
N LEU A 169 32.19 0.50 22.78
CA LEU A 169 33.55 -0.04 22.70
C LEU A 169 33.53 -1.56 22.58
N ASN A 170 33.66 -2.09 21.36
CA ASN A 170 33.89 -3.52 21.15
C ASN A 170 35.35 -3.85 21.51
N GLY A 171 35.55 -4.92 22.30
CA GLY A 171 36.83 -5.31 22.90
C GLY A 171 37.97 -5.74 21.97
N ASN A 172 37.92 -5.38 20.69
CA ASN A 172 38.95 -5.72 19.70
C ASN A 172 39.83 -4.54 19.24
N ASP A 173 39.53 -3.30 19.65
CA ASP A 173 40.30 -2.11 19.23
C ASP A 173 41.33 -1.61 20.25
N PHE A 174 41.67 -2.42 21.26
CA PHE A 174 42.66 -2.05 22.29
C PHE A 174 43.81 -3.06 22.37
N PHE A 175 44.79 -2.95 21.47
CA PHE A 175 46.17 -3.36 21.78
C PHE A 175 46.96 -2.12 22.20
N GLY A 176 46.99 -1.88 23.50
CA GLY A 176 47.74 -0.83 24.16
C GLY A 176 47.77 -1.10 25.67
N ASP A 177 48.60 -2.08 26.04
CA ASP A 177 49.10 -2.45 27.37
C ASP A 177 48.52 -1.70 28.59
N GLY A 178 47.82 -2.42 29.50
CA GLY A 178 47.45 -1.86 30.80
C GLY A 178 46.27 -2.49 31.55
N SER A 179 46.52 -3.66 32.15
CA SER A 179 45.89 -4.17 33.39
C SER A 179 44.38 -4.50 33.42
N ARG A 180 44.09 -5.78 33.15
CA ARG A 180 42.99 -6.52 33.80
C ARG A 180 43.57 -7.15 35.08
N ALA A 181 43.19 -6.66 36.26
CA ALA A 181 43.51 -7.34 37.51
C ALA A 181 42.53 -8.50 37.70
N GLN A 182 43.03 -9.71 37.45
CA GLN A 182 42.43 -10.95 37.94
C GLN A 182 42.63 -11.03 39.45
N ASP A 183 41.62 -11.53 40.16
CA ASP A 183 41.87 -12.57 41.14
C ASP A 183 40.87 -13.70 40.89
N ALA A 184 41.45 -14.87 40.66
CA ALA A 184 40.79 -16.15 40.59
C ALA A 184 40.83 -16.77 41.99
N ASP A 185 39.78 -17.49 42.38
CA ASP A 185 40.01 -18.74 43.07
C ASP A 185 38.91 -19.76 42.76
N ALA A 186 39.38 -20.99 42.62
CA ALA A 186 38.68 -22.16 42.11
C ALA A 186 38.03 -22.98 43.25
N GLN A 187 36.96 -23.74 42.93
CA GLN A 187 36.96 -25.22 42.98
C GLN A 187 35.55 -25.85 42.98
N ALA A 188 35.42 -26.87 42.11
CA ALA A 188 34.83 -28.20 42.34
C ALA A 188 33.33 -28.38 42.67
N SER A 189 32.61 -28.87 41.65
CA SER A 189 31.80 -30.11 41.59
C SER A 189 30.94 -30.61 42.77
N ASP A 190 29.67 -30.85 42.42
CA ASP A 190 28.84 -32.06 42.66
C ASP A 190 27.65 -31.98 43.65
N GLY A 191 26.52 -32.58 43.24
CA GLY A 191 25.51 -33.16 44.13
C GLY A 191 24.31 -32.33 44.66
N SER A 192 23.16 -32.46 43.98
CA SER A 192 21.81 -32.76 44.49
C SER A 192 21.14 -32.00 45.67
N ALA A 193 19.82 -31.81 45.50
CA ALA A 193 18.74 -31.69 46.50
C ALA A 193 18.21 -30.29 46.91
N ASN A 194 17.11 -29.90 46.26
CA ASN A 194 15.83 -29.50 46.84
C ASN A 194 15.82 -28.60 48.10
N LYS A 195 15.45 -27.32 47.95
CA LYS A 195 14.49 -26.66 48.87
C LYS A 195 13.88 -25.39 48.26
N LYS A 196 12.55 -25.35 48.30
CA LYS A 196 11.69 -24.16 48.17
C LYS A 196 12.14 -23.06 49.14
N GLU A 197 12.04 -21.81 48.71
CA GLU A 197 11.50 -20.76 49.58
C GLU A 197 10.82 -19.65 48.77
N THR A 198 9.55 -19.47 49.13
CA THR A 198 8.58 -18.49 48.70
C THR A 198 8.87 -17.17 49.41
N PHE A 199 8.82 -16.03 48.70
CA PHE A 199 8.74 -14.72 49.34
C PHE A 199 7.35 -14.14 49.08
N ALA A 200 6.54 -14.10 50.14
CA ALA A 200 5.23 -13.47 50.20
C ALA A 200 5.35 -12.11 50.91
N ILE A 201 4.61 -11.10 50.44
CA ILE A 201 4.37 -9.85 51.17
C ILE A 201 2.88 -9.79 51.53
N PRO A 202 2.50 -9.37 52.75
CA PRO A 202 1.19 -9.65 53.34
C PRO A 202 0.14 -8.57 53.03
N MET A 203 -1.12 -8.98 52.95
CA MET A 203 -2.31 -8.14 53.15
C MET A 203 -2.84 -8.36 54.57
N ASP A 204 -3.33 -7.31 55.22
CA ASP A 204 -4.37 -7.36 56.26
C ASP A 204 -5.08 -5.97 56.38
N PRO A 205 -6.22 -5.80 57.08
CA PRO A 205 -7.49 -5.53 56.41
C PRO A 205 -8.29 -4.36 57.03
N SER A 206 -9.46 -4.09 56.45
CA SER A 206 -10.69 -3.56 57.06
C SER A 206 -10.67 -2.33 57.99
N ILE A 207 -11.32 -1.24 57.53
CA ILE A 207 -12.12 -0.36 58.40
C ILE A 207 -13.47 -0.02 57.72
N THR A 208 -14.54 -0.23 58.48
CA THR A 208 -15.95 0.05 58.21
C THR A 208 -16.41 1.42 58.75
N GLY A 209 -17.43 1.99 58.09
CA GLY A 209 -18.40 2.96 58.63
C GLY A 209 -18.38 4.35 57.94
N GLU A 210 -19.47 5.08 57.68
CA GLU A 210 -20.93 4.86 57.65
C GLU A 210 -21.56 6.19 57.11
N ASN A 211 -22.68 6.11 56.35
CA ASN A 211 -23.70 7.15 56.05
C ASN A 211 -23.26 8.47 55.34
N THR A 212 -23.88 8.94 54.24
CA THR A 212 -25.30 9.34 54.11
C THR A 212 -25.68 9.59 52.63
N SER A 213 -26.98 9.44 52.37
CA SER A 213 -27.76 9.28 51.14
C SER A 213 -27.88 10.47 50.15
N ALA A 214 -28.43 10.11 48.98
CA ALA A 214 -29.11 10.88 47.92
C ALA A 214 -28.18 11.51 46.85
N GLU A 215 -28.29 11.18 45.55
CA GLU A 215 -29.50 11.12 44.74
C GLU A 215 -29.42 10.02 43.65
N THR A 216 -30.51 9.26 43.55
CA THR A 216 -30.72 8.09 42.70
C THR A 216 -31.36 8.49 41.37
N GLN A 217 -30.75 8.12 40.25
CA GLN A 217 -31.48 7.74 39.02
C GLN A 217 -30.86 6.45 38.46
N ASP A 218 -31.16 5.35 39.15
CA ASP A 218 -31.34 4.04 38.52
C ASP A 218 -32.82 3.96 38.11
N VAL A 219 -33.25 3.21 37.09
CA VAL A 219 -33.33 1.75 37.17
C VAL A 219 -33.46 1.16 35.75
N SER A 220 -32.50 0.29 35.45
CA SER A 220 -32.63 -1.13 35.05
C SER A 220 -33.63 -1.59 33.99
N ALA A 221 -33.08 -2.51 33.19
CA ALA A 221 -33.72 -3.54 32.38
C ALA A 221 -34.96 -4.22 32.98
N GLY A 222 -35.88 -4.54 32.07
CA GLY A 222 -36.92 -5.56 32.20
C GLY A 222 -37.64 -5.74 30.86
N ALA A 223 -37.53 -6.91 30.22
CA ALA A 223 -38.51 -7.36 29.22
C ALA A 223 -39.76 -7.93 29.97
N PRO A 224 -40.97 -8.08 29.37
CA PRO A 224 -41.34 -7.92 27.96
C PRO A 224 -42.61 -7.05 27.69
N SER A 225 -42.68 -6.43 26.52
CA SER A 225 -43.92 -6.27 25.74
C SER A 225 -43.55 -6.01 24.28
N GLU A 226 -43.79 -7.03 23.47
CA GLU A 226 -43.70 -7.02 22.01
C GLU A 226 -44.79 -6.10 21.45
N GLU A 227 -44.45 -4.89 20.99
CA GLU A 227 -45.18 -4.22 19.89
C GLU A 227 -44.54 -2.90 19.41
N ASN A 228 -43.72 -2.22 20.24
CA ASN A 228 -43.18 -0.89 19.89
C ASN A 228 -41.72 -0.83 19.40
N ASN A 229 -40.99 -1.95 19.36
CA ASN A 229 -39.60 -1.99 18.86
C ASN A 229 -39.45 -2.28 17.36
N THR A 230 -40.57 -2.54 16.66
CA THR A 230 -40.54 -2.86 15.22
C THR A 230 -40.38 -1.60 14.36
N GLU A 231 -40.87 -0.43 14.77
CA GLU A 231 -40.77 0.78 13.94
C GLU A 231 -39.38 1.45 13.98
N ASN A 232 -38.72 1.51 15.15
CA ASN A 232 -37.40 2.15 15.27
C ASN A 232 -36.28 1.30 14.65
N THR A 233 -36.31 -0.03 14.84
CA THR A 233 -35.35 -0.95 14.22
C THR A 233 -35.50 -0.98 12.69
N THR A 234 -36.70 -0.72 12.17
CA THR A 234 -36.95 -0.67 10.71
C THR A 234 -36.51 0.66 10.11
N ARG A 235 -36.66 1.80 10.80
CA ARG A 235 -36.19 3.11 10.30
C ARG A 235 -34.67 3.25 10.29
N GLU A 236 -33.97 2.75 11.30
CA GLU A 236 -32.49 2.79 11.34
C GLU A 236 -31.85 1.90 10.25
N ASN A 237 -32.36 0.68 10.07
CA ASN A 237 -31.90 -0.23 9.02
C ASN A 237 -32.26 0.25 7.60
N SER A 238 -33.40 0.93 7.45
CA SER A 238 -33.81 1.51 6.16
C SER A 238 -32.95 2.72 5.77
N ALA A 239 -32.58 3.58 6.72
CA ALA A 239 -31.71 4.72 6.47
C ALA A 239 -30.30 4.28 6.07
N GLY A 240 -29.72 3.29 6.75
CA GLY A 240 -28.42 2.71 6.39
C GLY A 240 -28.44 2.02 5.02
N THR A 241 -29.50 1.28 4.70
CA THR A 241 -29.66 0.63 3.39
C THR A 241 -29.86 1.65 2.27
N LEU A 242 -30.64 2.71 2.50
CA LEU A 242 -30.83 3.78 1.51
C LEU A 242 -29.52 4.53 1.24
N ALA A 243 -28.77 4.86 2.29
CA ALA A 243 -27.46 5.48 2.16
C ALA A 243 -26.49 4.58 1.37
N LEU A 244 -26.45 3.28 1.68
CA LEU A 244 -25.67 2.29 0.94
C LEU A 244 -26.03 2.28 -0.56
N LEU A 245 -27.33 2.24 -0.90
CA LEU A 245 -27.77 2.22 -2.29
C LEU A 245 -27.45 3.53 -3.00
N PHE A 246 -27.54 4.67 -2.32
CA PHE A 246 -27.12 5.96 -2.84
C PHE A 246 -25.62 5.97 -3.16
N PHE A 247 -24.77 5.52 -2.24
CA PHE A 247 -23.33 5.41 -2.48
C PHE A 247 -22.99 4.38 -3.57
N ALA A 248 -23.72 3.28 -3.67
CA ALA A 248 -23.57 2.31 -4.75
C ALA A 248 -23.90 2.93 -6.12
N PHE A 249 -24.97 3.72 -6.20
CA PHE A 249 -25.35 4.46 -7.40
C PHE A 249 -24.29 5.50 -7.78
N VAL A 250 -23.80 6.28 -6.81
CA VAL A 250 -22.71 7.23 -7.02
C VAL A 250 -21.42 6.52 -7.45
N GLY A 251 -21.10 5.38 -6.85
CA GLY A 251 -19.98 4.53 -7.25
C GLY A 251 -20.09 4.06 -8.70
N GLY A 252 -21.28 3.62 -9.11
CA GLY A 252 -21.59 3.28 -10.50
C GLY A 252 -21.41 4.47 -11.46
N LEU A 253 -21.75 5.69 -11.02
CA LEU A 253 -21.52 6.90 -11.81
C LEU A 253 -20.01 7.20 -11.95
N ILE A 254 -19.24 7.03 -10.88
CA ILE A 254 -17.77 7.21 -10.85
C ILE A 254 -17.09 6.24 -11.83
N LEU A 255 -17.60 5.02 -12.01
CA LEU A 255 -17.06 4.06 -12.97
C LEU A 255 -16.99 4.59 -14.41
N ASN A 256 -17.89 5.51 -14.79
CA ASN A 256 -17.85 6.14 -16.11
C ASN A 256 -16.65 7.09 -16.30
N LEU A 257 -16.10 7.62 -15.21
CA LEU A 257 -14.97 8.55 -15.22
C LEU A 257 -13.62 7.83 -15.15
N MET A 258 -13.63 6.50 -15.00
CA MET A 258 -12.41 5.71 -14.96
C MET A 258 -11.72 5.63 -16.33
N PRO A 259 -10.37 5.66 -16.37
CA PRO A 259 -9.59 5.76 -17.61
C PRO A 259 -9.81 4.59 -18.58
N CYS A 260 -10.21 3.41 -18.10
CA CYS A 260 -10.49 2.24 -18.94
C CYS A 260 -11.86 2.26 -19.62
N VAL A 261 -12.85 2.98 -19.07
CA VAL A 261 -14.26 2.97 -19.55
C VAL A 261 -14.53 4.12 -20.51
N LEU A 262 -13.93 5.27 -20.24
CA LEU A 262 -14.04 6.49 -21.04
C LEU A 262 -13.81 6.30 -22.55
N PRO A 263 -12.81 5.53 -23.03
CA PRO A 263 -12.61 5.34 -24.47
C PRO A 263 -13.78 4.62 -25.15
N VAL A 264 -14.27 3.53 -24.56
CA VAL A 264 -15.38 2.74 -25.13
C VAL A 264 -16.68 3.53 -25.05
N LEU A 265 -16.90 4.24 -23.94
CA LEU A 265 -18.05 5.13 -23.74
C LEU A 265 -18.12 6.20 -24.82
N SER A 266 -17.01 6.90 -25.08
CA SER A 266 -16.96 7.97 -26.09
C SER A 266 -17.26 7.43 -27.50
N LEU A 267 -16.61 6.35 -27.93
CA LEU A 267 -16.82 5.74 -29.25
C LEU A 267 -18.27 5.28 -29.44
N LYS A 268 -18.86 4.64 -28.42
CA LYS A 268 -20.25 4.18 -28.50
C LYS A 268 -21.23 5.35 -28.51
N LEU A 269 -20.97 6.39 -27.72
CA LEU A 269 -21.80 7.59 -27.69
C LEU A 269 -21.77 8.32 -29.04
N PHE A 270 -20.62 8.38 -29.71
CA PHE A 270 -20.52 8.91 -31.08
C PHE A 270 -21.26 8.05 -32.12
N SER A 271 -21.22 6.73 -31.99
CA SER A 271 -22.01 5.82 -32.84
C SER A 271 -23.52 6.05 -32.65
N LEU A 272 -23.97 6.22 -31.40
CA LEU A 272 -25.34 6.57 -31.04
C LEU A 272 -25.76 7.93 -31.61
N ILE A 273 -24.87 8.94 -31.56
CA ILE A 273 -25.11 10.27 -32.18
C ILE A 273 -25.32 10.16 -33.69
N LYS A 274 -24.49 9.36 -34.38
CA LYS A 274 -24.59 9.17 -35.84
C LYS A 274 -25.90 8.45 -36.23
N GLN A 275 -26.40 7.56 -35.36
CA GLN A 275 -27.66 6.84 -35.55
C GLN A 275 -28.90 7.60 -35.03
N ALA A 276 -28.73 8.63 -34.20
CA ALA A 276 -29.82 9.47 -33.69
C ALA A 276 -30.56 10.24 -34.81
N GLY A 277 -29.99 10.29 -36.02
CA GLY A 277 -30.65 10.81 -37.22
C GLY A 277 -31.70 9.87 -37.85
N GLU A 278 -31.72 8.57 -37.53
CA GLU A 278 -32.58 7.58 -38.22
C GLU A 278 -33.89 7.20 -37.49
N SER A 279 -34.07 7.45 -36.18
CA SER A 279 -35.38 7.45 -35.45
C SER A 279 -35.19 7.42 -33.92
N ARG A 280 -36.06 8.13 -33.17
CA ARG A 280 -36.02 8.17 -31.68
C ARG A 280 -36.27 6.81 -31.02
N GLY A 281 -37.17 6.00 -31.58
CA GLY A 281 -37.50 4.68 -31.02
C GLY A 281 -36.33 3.69 -31.10
N ARG A 282 -35.55 3.71 -32.20
CA ARG A 282 -34.37 2.87 -32.36
C ARG A 282 -33.27 3.24 -31.36
N LEU A 283 -33.11 4.53 -31.06
CA LEU A 283 -32.15 5.03 -30.07
C LEU A 283 -32.49 4.59 -28.64
N MET A 284 -33.77 4.57 -28.28
CA MET A 284 -34.23 4.06 -26.97
C MET A 284 -33.99 2.56 -26.83
N VAL A 285 -34.32 1.78 -27.86
CA VAL A 285 -34.09 0.34 -27.87
C VAL A 285 -32.61 -0.01 -27.75
N LEU A 286 -31.73 0.75 -28.44
CA LEU A 286 -30.30 0.52 -28.39
C LEU A 286 -29.70 0.85 -27.01
N GLY A 287 -30.09 1.97 -26.41
CA GLY A 287 -29.62 2.35 -25.06
C GLY A 287 -30.18 1.44 -23.96
N ALA A 288 -31.46 1.08 -24.05
CA ALA A 288 -32.07 0.11 -23.13
C ALA A 288 -31.41 -1.26 -23.22
N SER A 289 -31.00 -1.68 -24.42
CA SER A 289 -30.27 -2.93 -24.61
C SER A 289 -28.86 -2.89 -24.01
N THR A 290 -28.13 -1.78 -24.15
CA THR A 290 -26.83 -1.60 -23.47
C THR A 290 -27.00 -1.56 -21.95
N ALA A 291 -28.01 -0.87 -21.43
CA ALA A 291 -28.33 -0.88 -20.01
C ALA A 291 -28.70 -2.28 -19.50
N ALA A 292 -29.46 -3.05 -20.28
CA ALA A 292 -29.80 -4.43 -19.96
C ALA A 292 -28.56 -5.34 -19.95
N GLY A 293 -27.60 -5.12 -20.85
CA GLY A 293 -26.31 -5.81 -20.83
C GLY A 293 -25.52 -5.55 -19.55
N ILE A 294 -25.46 -4.28 -19.12
CA ILE A 294 -24.80 -3.87 -17.87
C ILE A 294 -25.47 -4.54 -16.66
N LEU A 295 -26.80 -4.45 -16.56
CA LEU A 295 -27.58 -5.06 -15.46
C LEU A 295 -27.41 -6.58 -15.42
N ALA A 296 -27.51 -7.25 -16.57
CA ALA A 296 -27.34 -8.70 -16.67
C ALA A 296 -25.95 -9.15 -16.23
N SER A 297 -24.90 -8.43 -16.60
CA SER A 297 -23.53 -8.73 -16.16
C SER A 297 -23.37 -8.56 -14.65
N PHE A 298 -23.88 -7.47 -14.06
CA PHE A 298 -23.81 -7.27 -12.60
C PHE A 298 -24.63 -8.29 -11.82
N TRP A 299 -25.82 -8.68 -12.31
CA TRP A 299 -26.62 -9.75 -11.70
C TRP A 299 -25.96 -11.11 -11.83
N THR A 300 -25.26 -11.38 -12.94
CA THR A 300 -24.48 -12.61 -13.11
C THR A 300 -23.36 -12.66 -12.07
N LEU A 301 -22.63 -11.55 -11.85
CA LEU A 301 -21.61 -11.47 -10.80
C LEU A 301 -22.22 -11.69 -9.41
N ALA A 302 -23.34 -11.01 -9.10
CA ALA A 302 -24.05 -11.18 -7.83
C ALA A 302 -24.50 -12.64 -7.61
N ALA A 303 -25.00 -13.30 -8.65
CA ALA A 303 -25.43 -14.70 -8.61
C ALA A 303 -24.24 -15.65 -8.36
N VAL A 304 -23.12 -15.45 -9.04
CA VAL A 304 -21.89 -16.24 -8.83
C VAL A 304 -21.39 -16.09 -7.39
N ILE A 305 -21.33 -14.85 -6.88
CA ILE A 305 -20.89 -14.58 -5.49
C ILE A 305 -21.85 -15.24 -4.49
N THR A 306 -23.16 -15.13 -4.72
CA THR A 306 -24.17 -15.77 -3.87
C THR A 306 -24.04 -17.29 -3.87
N ALA A 307 -23.79 -17.89 -5.03
CA ALA A 307 -23.58 -19.34 -5.15
C ALA A 307 -22.33 -19.80 -4.37
N VAL A 308 -21.23 -19.05 -4.46
CA VAL A 308 -20.00 -19.33 -3.68
C VAL A 308 -20.26 -19.21 -2.17
N LYS A 309 -20.99 -18.17 -1.74
CA LYS A 309 -21.33 -17.95 -0.33
C LYS A 309 -22.21 -19.08 0.24
N ILE A 310 -23.17 -19.58 -0.53
CA ILE A 310 -23.99 -20.73 -0.15
C ILE A 310 -23.15 -22.02 -0.08
N GLY A 311 -22.15 -22.16 -0.96
CA GLY A 311 -21.20 -23.27 -0.95
C GLY A 311 -20.22 -23.27 0.23
N GLY A 312 -20.31 -22.30 1.15
CA GLY A 312 -19.41 -22.16 2.28
C GLY A 312 -18.01 -21.64 1.92
N GLY A 313 -17.82 -21.20 0.67
CA GLY A 313 -16.59 -20.56 0.22
C GLY A 313 -16.52 -19.11 0.67
N ASN A 314 -15.34 -18.66 1.10
CA ASN A 314 -15.09 -17.25 1.35
C ASN A 314 -14.76 -16.58 0.01
N ALA A 315 -15.71 -15.84 -0.57
CA ALA A 315 -15.45 -14.97 -1.70
C ALA A 315 -14.73 -13.71 -1.20
N GLY A 316 -13.41 -13.79 -1.05
CA GLY A 316 -12.62 -12.64 -0.63
C GLY A 316 -12.44 -11.62 -1.74
N TRP A 317 -12.74 -10.36 -1.42
CA TRP A 317 -12.39 -9.26 -2.31
C TRP A 317 -10.87 -9.12 -2.34
N GLY A 318 -10.29 -9.13 -3.54
CA GLY A 318 -8.85 -8.99 -3.75
C GLY A 318 -8.04 -10.29 -3.89
N MET A 319 -8.64 -11.48 -3.73
CA MET A 319 -7.95 -12.77 -4.00
C MET A 319 -7.37 -12.84 -5.43
N GLN A 320 -7.96 -12.09 -6.37
CA GLN A 320 -7.44 -11.94 -7.73
C GLN A 320 -6.00 -11.38 -7.75
N PHE A 321 -5.63 -10.48 -6.83
CA PHE A 321 -4.27 -9.93 -6.74
C PHE A 321 -3.26 -10.90 -6.12
N GLN A 322 -3.70 -11.99 -5.51
CA GLN A 322 -2.80 -13.08 -5.11
C GLN A 322 -2.42 -13.95 -6.31
N SER A 323 -3.24 -13.96 -7.38
CA SER A 323 -2.97 -14.75 -8.57
C SER A 323 -1.96 -14.04 -9.49
N PRO A 324 -0.79 -14.63 -9.75
CA PRO A 324 0.22 -14.01 -10.62
C PRO A 324 -0.30 -13.86 -12.05
N GLY A 325 -1.10 -14.82 -12.53
CA GLY A 325 -1.70 -14.76 -13.85
C GLY A 325 -2.65 -13.58 -14.03
N PHE A 326 -3.42 -13.24 -12.98
CA PHE A 326 -4.30 -12.07 -13.03
C PHE A 326 -3.52 -10.77 -13.08
N ILE A 327 -2.49 -10.60 -12.23
CA ILE A 327 -1.64 -9.40 -12.27
C ILE A 327 -0.97 -9.28 -13.64
N ALA A 328 -0.49 -10.37 -14.23
CA ALA A 328 0.19 -10.34 -15.52
C ALA A 328 -0.76 -9.96 -16.65
N PHE A 329 -1.96 -10.54 -16.65
CA PHE A 329 -3.01 -10.16 -17.57
C PHE A 329 -3.34 -8.67 -17.45
N MET A 330 -3.41 -8.14 -16.23
CA MET A 330 -3.65 -6.72 -15.96
C MET A 330 -2.53 -5.82 -16.46
N VAL A 331 -1.28 -6.14 -16.15
CA VAL A 331 -0.12 -5.37 -16.63
C VAL A 331 -0.09 -5.33 -18.16
N VAL A 332 -0.32 -6.47 -18.83
CA VAL A 332 -0.34 -6.55 -20.30
C VAL A 332 -1.47 -5.72 -20.89
N ILE A 333 -2.71 -5.91 -20.42
CA ILE A 333 -3.87 -5.25 -21.01
C ILE A 333 -3.85 -3.74 -20.75
N LEU A 334 -3.52 -3.30 -19.53
CA LEU A 334 -3.44 -1.87 -19.19
C LEU A 334 -2.29 -1.18 -19.94
N SER A 335 -1.15 -1.84 -20.11
CA SER A 335 -0.05 -1.33 -20.94
C SER A 335 -0.47 -1.20 -22.40
N ALA A 336 -1.17 -2.20 -22.95
CA ALA A 336 -1.71 -2.17 -24.31
C ALA A 336 -2.68 -0.99 -24.52
N PHE A 337 -3.61 -0.77 -23.58
CA PHE A 337 -4.53 0.37 -23.61
C PHE A 337 -3.81 1.71 -23.47
N ALA A 338 -2.81 1.81 -22.57
CA ALA A 338 -2.02 3.03 -22.42
C ALA A 338 -1.29 3.40 -23.72
N MET A 339 -0.66 2.42 -24.40
CA MET A 339 -0.01 2.64 -25.69
C MET A 339 -0.97 3.02 -26.81
N SER A 340 -2.17 2.43 -26.84
CA SER A 340 -3.26 2.83 -27.73
C SER A 340 -3.60 4.32 -27.53
N PHE A 341 -3.62 4.77 -26.27
CA PHE A 341 -3.86 6.17 -25.95
C PHE A 341 -2.72 7.12 -26.32
N PHE A 342 -1.47 6.69 -26.30
CA PHE A 342 -0.36 7.49 -26.83
C PHE A 342 -0.33 7.54 -28.36
N GLY A 343 -1.21 6.81 -29.05
CA GLY A 343 -1.26 6.77 -30.52
C GLY A 343 -0.12 5.95 -31.13
N VAL A 344 0.55 5.10 -30.34
CA VAL A 344 1.58 4.17 -30.84
C VAL A 344 0.92 3.08 -31.70
N PHE A 345 -0.30 2.70 -31.32
CA PHE A 345 -1.24 1.94 -32.13
C PHE A 345 -2.44 2.84 -32.39
N GLU A 346 -2.47 3.54 -33.52
CA GLU A 346 -3.78 3.78 -34.10
C GLU A 346 -4.32 2.38 -34.39
N VAL A 347 -5.34 1.95 -33.65
CA VAL A 347 -6.17 0.81 -34.06
C VAL A 347 -6.82 1.24 -35.38
N TRP A 348 -6.06 1.13 -36.46
CA TRP A 348 -6.52 1.17 -37.82
C TRP A 348 -7.34 -0.08 -37.95
N LEU A 349 -8.60 -0.02 -37.47
CA LEU A 349 -9.63 -0.89 -38.00
C LEU A 349 -9.55 -0.69 -39.51
N PRO A 350 -9.16 -1.73 -40.28
CA PRO A 350 -9.04 -1.60 -41.73
C PRO A 350 -10.33 -0.96 -42.24
N TRP A 351 -10.27 -0.06 -43.21
CA TRP A 351 -11.47 0.64 -43.67
C TRP A 351 -12.55 -0.33 -44.19
N GLY A 352 -12.17 -1.58 -44.50
CA GLY A 352 -13.05 -2.71 -44.77
C GLY A 352 -13.66 -3.39 -43.53
N ALA A 353 -13.00 -3.38 -42.38
CA ALA A 353 -13.53 -3.84 -41.10
C ALA A 353 -14.40 -2.76 -40.44
N THR A 354 -14.10 -1.46 -40.57
CA THR A 354 -15.08 -0.43 -40.16
C THR A 354 -16.32 -0.47 -41.01
N THR A 355 -16.24 -0.63 -42.34
CA THR A 355 -17.46 -0.79 -43.17
C THR A 355 -18.19 -2.10 -42.89
N LYS A 356 -17.49 -3.23 -42.68
CA LYS A 356 -18.15 -4.49 -42.28
C LYS A 356 -18.63 -4.51 -40.83
N MET A 357 -18.04 -3.77 -39.90
CA MET A 357 -18.53 -3.58 -38.52
C MET A 357 -19.56 -2.47 -38.41
N ASP A 358 -19.63 -1.52 -39.35
CA ASP A 358 -20.69 -0.50 -39.46
C ASP A 358 -21.90 -1.09 -40.21
N GLU A 359 -21.67 -2.04 -41.13
CA GLU A 359 -22.71 -2.85 -41.79
C GLU A 359 -23.18 -4.02 -40.90
N ALA A 360 -22.26 -4.75 -40.25
CA ALA A 360 -22.59 -5.64 -39.15
C ALA A 360 -23.08 -4.82 -37.95
N GLY A 361 -22.74 -3.55 -37.80
CA GLY A 361 -23.24 -2.62 -36.78
C GLY A 361 -24.71 -2.26 -37.04
N ARG A 362 -25.02 -1.92 -38.30
CA ARG A 362 -26.37 -1.76 -38.84
C ARG A 362 -27.21 -3.04 -38.72
N LYS A 363 -26.60 -4.22 -38.86
CA LYS A 363 -27.23 -5.55 -38.67
C LYS A 363 -27.17 -6.09 -37.24
N SER A 364 -26.28 -5.58 -36.37
CA SER A 364 -26.04 -6.12 -35.01
C SER A 364 -27.11 -5.72 -34.01
N GLY A 365 -28.00 -4.80 -34.40
CA GLY A 365 -29.27 -4.54 -33.71
C GLY A 365 -29.12 -4.43 -32.19
N ILE A 366 -30.06 -5.06 -31.50
CA ILE A 366 -30.16 -5.11 -30.04
C ILE A 366 -29.02 -5.96 -29.45
N ALA A 367 -28.68 -7.10 -30.06
CA ALA A 367 -27.67 -8.01 -29.53
C ALA A 367 -26.29 -7.35 -29.39
N GLY A 368 -25.83 -6.59 -30.39
CA GLY A 368 -24.55 -5.88 -30.32
C GLY A 368 -24.52 -4.81 -29.22
N ALA A 369 -25.65 -4.14 -28.97
CA ALA A 369 -25.78 -3.17 -27.89
C ALA A 369 -25.71 -3.83 -26.50
N PHE A 370 -26.35 -4.99 -26.34
CA PHE A 370 -26.27 -5.83 -25.14
C PHE A 370 -24.84 -6.28 -24.83
N PHE A 371 -24.13 -6.86 -25.81
CA PHE A 371 -22.73 -7.29 -25.63
C PHE A 371 -21.78 -6.12 -25.39
N THR A 372 -22.04 -4.94 -25.97
CA THR A 372 -21.27 -3.73 -25.62
C THR A 372 -21.43 -3.40 -24.13
N GLY A 373 -22.65 -3.51 -23.60
CA GLY A 373 -22.93 -3.33 -22.17
C GLY A 373 -22.14 -4.30 -21.29
N ALA A 374 -22.12 -5.59 -21.66
CA ALA A 374 -21.36 -6.60 -20.94
C ALA A 374 -19.83 -6.36 -20.99
N LEU A 375 -19.31 -5.96 -22.16
CA LEU A 375 -17.89 -5.60 -22.32
C LEU A 375 -17.48 -4.40 -21.47
N LEU A 376 -18.37 -3.40 -21.32
CA LEU A 376 -18.11 -2.25 -20.45
C LEU A 376 -17.93 -2.66 -18.99
N VAL A 377 -18.77 -3.57 -18.48
CA VAL A 377 -18.63 -4.11 -17.13
C VAL A 377 -17.32 -4.87 -16.99
N LEU A 378 -17.00 -5.76 -17.93
CA LEU A 378 -15.77 -6.57 -17.91
C LEU A 378 -14.50 -5.71 -17.91
N LEU A 379 -14.46 -4.66 -18.74
CA LEU A 379 -13.31 -3.74 -18.84
C LEU A 379 -13.22 -2.76 -17.67
N SER A 380 -14.34 -2.48 -16.99
CA SER A 380 -14.37 -1.61 -15.81
C SER A 380 -13.82 -2.31 -14.57
N THR A 381 -14.13 -3.59 -14.36
CA THR A 381 -13.72 -4.37 -13.18
C THR A 381 -12.27 -4.16 -12.73
N PRO A 382 -11.24 -4.16 -13.62
CA PRO A 382 -9.86 -4.05 -13.17
C PRO A 382 -9.45 -2.68 -12.62
N CYS A 383 -9.91 -1.57 -13.22
CA CYS A 383 -9.64 -0.24 -12.70
C CYS A 383 -10.53 0.13 -11.50
N SER A 384 -11.60 -0.64 -11.28
CA SER A 384 -12.55 -0.46 -10.20
C SER A 384 -12.03 -0.98 -8.85
N ALA A 385 -11.12 -1.95 -8.89
CA ALA A 385 -10.72 -2.73 -7.72
C ALA A 385 -10.16 -1.89 -6.54
N PRO A 386 -9.33 -0.85 -6.76
CA PRO A 386 -8.81 -0.03 -5.67
C PRO A 386 -9.86 0.88 -5.02
N PHE A 387 -10.88 1.30 -5.78
CA PHE A 387 -11.85 2.31 -5.33
C PHE A 387 -13.09 1.70 -4.70
N LEU A 388 -13.50 0.52 -5.16
CA LEU A 388 -14.71 -0.16 -4.69
C LEU A 388 -14.44 -1.17 -3.57
N GLY A 389 -13.20 -1.32 -3.10
CA GLY A 389 -12.82 -2.39 -2.17
C GLY A 389 -13.58 -2.38 -0.85
N THR A 390 -13.72 -1.22 -0.22
CA THR A 390 -14.45 -1.09 1.06
C THR A 390 -15.96 -1.28 0.88
N ALA A 391 -16.53 -0.69 -0.18
CA ALA A 391 -17.94 -0.85 -0.51
C ALA A 391 -18.30 -2.31 -0.83
N MET A 392 -17.41 -3.02 -1.54
CA MET A 392 -17.59 -4.43 -1.88
C MET A 392 -17.34 -5.37 -0.71
N GLY A 393 -16.39 -5.06 0.18
CA GLY A 393 -16.16 -5.78 1.44
C GLY A 393 -17.42 -5.81 2.30
N PHE A 394 -18.06 -4.66 2.50
CA PHE A 394 -19.37 -4.59 3.17
C PHE A 394 -20.44 -5.39 2.42
N ALA A 395 -20.57 -5.20 1.10
CA ALA A 395 -21.58 -5.87 0.30
C ALA A 395 -21.49 -7.40 0.39
N PHE A 396 -20.29 -7.97 0.50
CA PHE A 396 -20.09 -9.42 0.62
C PHE A 396 -20.53 -9.99 1.96
N THR A 397 -20.49 -9.19 3.03
CA THR A 397 -21.03 -9.60 4.34
C THR A 397 -22.56 -9.51 4.39
N ALA A 398 -23.18 -8.64 3.58
CA ALA A 398 -24.62 -8.43 3.54
C ALA A 398 -25.43 -9.66 3.05
N SER A 399 -26.75 -9.63 3.30
CA SER A 399 -27.68 -10.66 2.85
C SER A 399 -27.80 -10.68 1.32
N ALA A 400 -28.15 -11.83 0.73
CA ALA A 400 -28.25 -11.97 -0.72
C ALA A 400 -29.16 -10.91 -1.38
N PRO A 401 -30.35 -10.55 -0.83
CA PRO A 401 -31.17 -9.48 -1.41
C PRO A 401 -30.47 -8.11 -1.44
N VAL A 402 -29.74 -7.77 -0.38
CA VAL A 402 -29.00 -6.50 -0.29
C VAL A 402 -27.85 -6.47 -1.28
N LEU A 403 -27.15 -7.58 -1.49
CA LEU A 403 -26.11 -7.72 -2.51
C LEU A 403 -26.66 -7.46 -3.93
N PHE A 404 -27.80 -8.06 -4.28
CA PHE A 404 -28.45 -7.83 -5.57
C PHE A 404 -28.93 -6.38 -5.75
N LEU A 405 -29.47 -5.76 -4.70
CA LEU A 405 -29.86 -4.34 -4.72
C LEU A 405 -28.65 -3.42 -4.88
N PHE A 406 -27.55 -3.69 -4.18
CA PHE A 406 -26.29 -2.95 -4.29
C PHE A 406 -25.75 -2.98 -5.73
N PHE A 407 -25.63 -4.17 -6.32
CA PHE A 407 -25.16 -4.31 -7.69
C PHE A 407 -26.13 -3.71 -8.72
N THR A 408 -27.44 -3.72 -8.44
CA THR A 408 -28.43 -3.06 -9.29
C THR A 408 -28.26 -1.54 -9.24
N ALA A 409 -28.07 -0.95 -8.07
CA ALA A 409 -27.83 0.49 -7.92
C ALA A 409 -26.53 0.91 -8.63
N ALA A 410 -25.45 0.15 -8.46
CA ALA A 410 -24.19 0.38 -9.18
C ALA A 410 -24.35 0.25 -10.71
N ALA A 411 -25.07 -0.78 -11.17
CA ALA A 411 -25.37 -0.98 -12.59
C ALA A 411 -26.20 0.17 -13.18
N LEU A 412 -27.18 0.69 -12.44
CA LEU A 412 -27.97 1.86 -12.83
C LEU A 412 -27.12 3.13 -12.90
N GLY A 413 -26.19 3.31 -11.97
CA GLY A 413 -25.21 4.42 -12.01
C GLY A 413 -24.32 4.35 -13.26
N LEU A 414 -23.81 3.15 -13.59
CA LEU A 414 -23.00 2.93 -14.79
C LEU A 414 -23.82 3.12 -16.08
N ALA A 415 -25.08 2.67 -16.10
CA ALA A 415 -25.98 2.77 -17.24
C ALA A 415 -26.57 4.18 -17.45
N LEU A 416 -26.51 5.04 -16.42
CA LEU A 416 -27.11 6.39 -16.42
C LEU A 416 -26.79 7.23 -17.67
N PRO A 417 -25.52 7.39 -18.11
CA PRO A 417 -25.23 8.19 -19.30
C PRO A 417 -25.89 7.64 -20.57
N TYR A 418 -26.02 6.31 -20.70
CA TYR A 418 -26.69 5.68 -21.85
C TYR A 418 -28.19 5.92 -21.81
N ILE A 419 -28.82 5.75 -20.64
CA ILE A 419 -30.25 6.01 -20.45
C ILE A 419 -30.55 7.49 -20.70
N LEU A 420 -29.74 8.39 -20.15
CA LEU A 420 -29.91 9.84 -20.28
C LEU A 420 -29.85 10.28 -21.74
N VAL A 421 -28.89 9.77 -22.50
CA VAL A 421 -28.73 10.06 -23.93
C VAL A 421 -29.89 9.51 -24.76
N SER A 422 -30.38 8.32 -24.41
CA SER A 422 -31.51 7.68 -25.10
C SER A 422 -32.85 8.38 -24.84
N VAL A 423 -33.07 8.91 -23.63
CA VAL A 423 -34.30 9.65 -23.27
C VAL A 423 -34.21 11.11 -23.75
N PHE A 424 -33.06 11.76 -23.56
CA PHE A 424 -32.84 13.17 -23.86
C PHE A 424 -31.70 13.34 -24.89
N PRO A 425 -31.99 13.20 -26.21
CA PRO A 425 -30.98 13.40 -27.25
C PRO A 425 -30.48 14.85 -27.32
N ALA A 426 -31.14 15.80 -26.65
CA ALA A 426 -30.68 17.18 -26.54
C ALA A 426 -29.40 17.33 -25.69
N VAL A 427 -29.15 16.41 -24.74
CA VAL A 427 -27.92 16.39 -23.90
C VAL A 427 -26.68 16.22 -24.78
N LEU A 428 -26.82 15.58 -25.95
CA LEU A 428 -25.74 15.41 -26.93
C LEU A 428 -25.23 16.73 -27.51
N LYS A 429 -26.02 17.82 -27.45
CA LYS A 429 -25.59 19.16 -27.93
C LYS A 429 -24.65 19.87 -26.95
N VAL A 430 -24.61 19.43 -25.69
CA VAL A 430 -23.76 19.99 -24.64
C VAL A 430 -22.34 19.43 -24.72
N PHE A 431 -22.17 18.23 -25.27
CA PHE A 431 -20.85 17.62 -25.40
C PHE A 431 -19.98 18.35 -26.44
N PRO A 432 -18.73 18.71 -26.08
CA PRO A 432 -17.81 19.37 -27.00
C PRO A 432 -17.53 18.44 -28.19
N LYS A 433 -17.44 19.03 -29.38
CA LYS A 433 -17.10 18.27 -30.59
C LYS A 433 -15.72 17.62 -30.43
N PRO A 434 -15.52 16.41 -31.00
CA PRO A 434 -14.21 15.75 -31.00
C PRO A 434 -13.16 16.69 -31.62
N GLY A 435 -12.08 16.97 -30.88
CA GLY A 435 -11.08 17.97 -31.25
C GLY A 435 -9.79 17.88 -30.42
N PRO A 436 -8.92 18.91 -30.43
CA PRO A 436 -7.61 18.87 -29.76
C PRO A 436 -7.67 18.58 -28.25
N TRP A 437 -8.76 18.98 -27.59
CA TRP A 437 -8.99 18.67 -26.18
C TRP A 437 -9.09 17.17 -25.91
N MET A 438 -9.71 16.40 -26.82
CA MET A 438 -9.81 14.95 -26.67
C MET A 438 -8.43 14.28 -26.74
N VAL A 439 -7.53 14.77 -27.60
CA VAL A 439 -6.16 14.27 -27.70
C VAL A 439 -5.39 14.54 -26.40
N LYS A 440 -5.58 15.72 -25.78
CA LYS A 440 -4.99 16.01 -24.46
C LYS A 440 -5.54 15.08 -23.38
N LEU A 441 -6.87 14.92 -23.32
CA LEU A 441 -7.51 14.02 -22.38
C LEU A 441 -7.01 12.58 -22.55
N GLN A 442 -6.91 12.11 -23.79
CA GLN A 442 -6.40 10.78 -24.13
C GLN A 442 -4.98 10.56 -23.60
N LYS A 443 -4.08 11.53 -23.79
CA LYS A 443 -2.71 11.47 -23.25
C LYS A 443 -2.69 11.47 -21.72
N VAL A 444 -3.51 12.30 -21.08
CA VAL A 444 -3.62 12.33 -19.61
C VAL A 444 -4.12 10.99 -19.08
N MET A 445 -5.14 10.39 -19.70
CA MET A 445 -5.64 9.06 -19.32
C MET A 445 -4.59 7.96 -19.56
N GLY A 446 -3.82 8.04 -20.66
CA GLY A 446 -2.71 7.13 -20.92
C GLY A 446 -1.64 7.19 -19.81
N ILE A 447 -1.30 8.38 -19.32
CA ILE A 447 -0.38 8.55 -18.18
C ILE A 447 -0.96 7.94 -16.90
N LEU A 448 -2.26 8.15 -16.61
CA LEU A 448 -2.90 7.54 -15.45
C LEU A 448 -2.90 6.00 -15.51
N LEU A 449 -3.12 5.42 -16.70
CA LEU A 449 -3.01 3.96 -16.88
C LEU A 449 -1.59 3.45 -16.64
N LEU A 450 -0.57 4.17 -17.12
CA LEU A 450 0.82 3.83 -16.82
C LEU A 450 1.14 3.95 -15.33
N ALA A 451 0.56 4.93 -14.63
CA ALA A 451 0.66 5.03 -13.17
C ALA A 451 0.04 3.81 -12.47
N THR A 452 -1.10 3.30 -12.96
CA THR A 452 -1.68 2.03 -12.47
C THR A 452 -0.77 0.84 -12.74
N VAL A 453 -0.14 0.76 -13.91
CA VAL A 453 0.84 -0.31 -14.22
C VAL A 453 2.04 -0.21 -13.28
N ALA A 454 2.57 0.99 -13.04
CA ALA A 454 3.66 1.20 -12.09
C ALA A 454 3.26 0.78 -10.65
N TRP A 455 2.02 1.07 -10.25
CA TRP A 455 1.48 0.61 -8.98
C TRP A 455 1.38 -0.93 -8.91
N LEU A 456 0.93 -1.60 -9.97
CA LEU A 456 0.94 -3.08 -10.02
C LEU A 456 2.35 -3.65 -9.95
N LEU A 457 3.34 -3.00 -10.58
CA LEU A 457 4.75 -3.40 -10.48
C LEU A 457 5.31 -3.18 -9.07
N TRP A 458 4.87 -2.14 -8.36
CA TRP A 458 5.20 -1.96 -6.94
C TRP A 458 4.61 -3.08 -6.07
N VAL A 459 3.36 -3.47 -6.31
CA VAL A 459 2.73 -4.62 -5.64
C VAL A 459 3.47 -5.94 -5.94
N VAL A 460 3.97 -6.10 -7.17
CA VAL A 460 4.83 -7.24 -7.55
C VAL A 460 6.19 -7.18 -6.82
N ASN A 461 6.78 -6.00 -6.69
CA ASN A 461 8.02 -5.81 -5.94
C ASN A 461 7.86 -6.21 -4.47
N GLU A 462 6.76 -5.85 -3.84
CA GLU A 462 6.54 -6.19 -2.44
C GLU A 462 6.41 -7.71 -2.24
N GLN A 463 5.71 -8.38 -3.15
CA GLN A 463 5.46 -9.83 -3.10
C GLN A 463 6.66 -10.69 -3.53
N ALA A 464 7.40 -10.28 -4.57
CA ALA A 464 8.41 -11.10 -5.24
C ALA A 464 9.80 -10.43 -5.33
N GLY A 465 9.96 -9.23 -4.77
CA GLY A 465 11.18 -8.44 -4.87
C GLY A 465 11.50 -7.97 -6.29
N SER A 466 12.74 -7.51 -6.47
CA SER A 466 13.28 -7.04 -7.75
C SER A 466 13.25 -8.13 -8.85
N ALA A 467 13.37 -9.40 -8.47
CA ALA A 467 13.27 -10.54 -9.38
C ALA A 467 11.87 -10.65 -10.01
N GLY A 468 10.81 -10.45 -9.24
CA GLY A 468 9.43 -10.41 -9.75
C GLY A 468 9.19 -9.24 -10.71
N VAL A 469 9.70 -8.05 -10.34
CA VAL A 469 9.61 -6.86 -11.21
C VAL A 469 10.29 -7.11 -12.55
N GLY A 470 11.47 -7.76 -12.54
CA GLY A 470 12.18 -8.14 -13.77
C GLY A 470 11.34 -9.02 -14.70
N ILE A 471 10.65 -10.02 -14.16
CA ILE A 471 9.76 -10.92 -14.93
C ILE A 471 8.62 -10.13 -15.58
N PHE A 472 7.94 -9.28 -14.81
CA PHE A 472 6.81 -8.50 -15.30
C PHE A 472 7.23 -7.37 -16.26
N ALA A 473 8.39 -6.77 -16.05
CA ALA A 473 8.98 -5.78 -16.96
C ALA A 473 9.30 -6.42 -18.32
N ILE A 474 9.81 -7.66 -18.34
CA ILE A 474 10.01 -8.41 -19.59
C ILE A 474 8.66 -8.67 -20.27
N VAL A 475 7.63 -9.08 -19.54
CA VAL A 475 6.30 -9.31 -20.11
C VAL A 475 5.70 -8.03 -20.69
N ALA A 476 5.78 -6.91 -19.96
CA ALA A 476 5.35 -5.61 -20.45
C ALA A 476 6.15 -5.19 -21.69
N ALA A 477 7.48 -5.35 -21.67
CA ALA A 477 8.35 -5.03 -22.80
C ALA A 477 8.05 -5.88 -24.04
N VAL A 478 7.78 -7.19 -23.87
CA VAL A 478 7.39 -8.08 -24.97
C VAL A 478 5.99 -7.73 -25.47
N ALA A 479 5.05 -7.35 -24.60
CA ALA A 479 3.73 -6.87 -25.02
C ALA A 479 3.82 -5.56 -25.82
N ILE A 480 4.67 -4.63 -25.37
CA ILE A 480 4.98 -3.36 -26.06
C ILE A 480 5.62 -3.65 -27.42
N ALA A 481 6.68 -4.46 -27.46
CA ALA A 481 7.40 -4.81 -28.67
C ALA A 481 6.54 -5.61 -29.65
N GLY A 482 5.77 -6.58 -29.15
CA GLY A 482 4.85 -7.40 -29.94
C GLY A 482 3.76 -6.56 -30.57
N SER A 483 3.19 -5.62 -29.82
CA SER A 483 2.22 -4.67 -30.36
C SER A 483 2.88 -3.83 -31.47
N PHE A 484 4.11 -3.33 -31.26
CA PHE A 484 4.85 -2.50 -32.23
C PHE A 484 5.15 -3.24 -33.53
N ILE A 485 5.55 -4.50 -33.43
CA ILE A 485 5.82 -5.39 -34.56
C ILE A 485 4.54 -5.67 -35.34
N ILE A 486 3.42 -5.97 -34.66
CA ILE A 486 2.12 -6.20 -35.30
C ILE A 486 1.64 -4.92 -36.03
N GLY A 487 1.82 -3.75 -35.41
CA GLY A 487 1.46 -2.46 -36.01
C GLY A 487 2.29 -2.07 -37.25
N LYS A 488 3.52 -2.60 -37.40
CA LYS A 488 4.36 -2.37 -38.60
C LYS A 488 4.23 -3.45 -39.68
N ILE A 489 3.92 -4.69 -39.30
CA ILE A 489 3.90 -5.85 -40.22
C ILE A 489 2.51 -6.07 -40.83
N ALA A 490 1.45 -5.46 -40.29
CA ALA A 490 0.13 -5.47 -40.91
C ALA A 490 -0.02 -4.31 -41.93
N PRO A 491 0.19 -4.53 -43.25
CA PRO A 491 -0.09 -3.51 -44.25
C PRO A 491 -1.61 -3.21 -44.30
N PRO A 492 -2.00 -1.95 -44.51
CA PRO A 492 -3.40 -1.56 -44.59
C PRO A 492 -4.08 -2.28 -45.77
N GLY A 493 -4.92 -3.28 -45.48
CA GLY A 493 -5.71 -4.02 -46.48
C GLY A 493 -5.45 -5.53 -46.57
N GLY A 494 -4.65 -6.13 -45.68
CA GLY A 494 -4.50 -7.58 -45.57
C GLY A 494 -5.79 -8.26 -45.08
N VAL A 495 -6.11 -9.44 -45.61
CA VAL A 495 -7.25 -10.27 -45.19
C VAL A 495 -7.33 -10.37 -43.66
N PHE A 496 -8.42 -9.84 -43.09
CA PHE A 496 -8.75 -9.78 -41.65
C PHE A 496 -8.40 -11.06 -40.87
N GLY A 497 -8.49 -12.24 -41.52
CA GLY A 497 -8.11 -13.52 -40.91
C GLY A 497 -6.62 -13.68 -40.58
N LYS A 498 -5.70 -13.08 -41.34
CA LYS A 498 -4.25 -13.18 -41.07
C LYS A 498 -3.80 -12.25 -39.94
N GLU A 499 -4.42 -11.08 -39.82
CA GLU A 499 -4.18 -10.13 -38.72
C GLU A 499 -4.74 -10.66 -37.40
N VAL A 500 -5.96 -11.19 -37.42
CA VAL A 500 -6.56 -11.85 -36.25
C VAL A 500 -5.78 -13.10 -35.86
N ALA A 501 -5.30 -13.90 -36.82
CA ALA A 501 -4.45 -15.06 -36.54
C ALA A 501 -3.07 -14.67 -35.99
N GLY A 502 -2.47 -13.56 -36.46
CA GLY A 502 -1.22 -13.03 -35.92
C GLY A 502 -1.37 -12.52 -34.48
N PHE A 503 -2.45 -11.80 -34.20
CA PHE A 503 -2.79 -11.33 -32.86
C PHE A 503 -3.09 -12.51 -31.92
N ALA A 504 -3.94 -13.45 -32.34
CA ALA A 504 -4.24 -14.67 -31.58
C ALA A 504 -2.98 -15.53 -31.35
N GLY A 505 -2.11 -15.66 -32.35
CA GLY A 505 -0.83 -16.35 -32.23
C GLY A 505 0.10 -15.68 -31.21
N SER A 506 0.16 -14.35 -31.19
CA SER A 506 0.96 -13.62 -30.19
C SER A 506 0.43 -13.82 -28.77
N ILE A 507 -0.90 -13.84 -28.58
CA ILE A 507 -1.53 -14.12 -27.29
C ILE A 507 -1.21 -15.55 -26.84
N ILE A 508 -1.28 -16.53 -27.74
CA ILE A 508 -0.98 -17.93 -27.43
C ILE A 508 0.50 -18.10 -27.04
N VAL A 509 1.43 -17.46 -27.76
CA VAL A 509 2.86 -17.51 -27.44
C VAL A 509 3.14 -16.83 -26.09
N LEU A 510 2.53 -15.67 -25.83
CA LEU A 510 2.65 -14.98 -24.54
C LEU A 510 2.06 -15.81 -23.39
N ALA A 511 0.91 -16.44 -23.59
CA ALA A 511 0.30 -17.32 -22.61
C ALA A 511 1.17 -18.57 -22.37
N ALA A 512 1.71 -19.18 -23.42
CA ALA A 512 2.60 -20.33 -23.29
C ALA A 512 3.91 -19.97 -22.58
N LEU A 513 4.49 -18.80 -22.88
CA LEU A 513 5.68 -18.30 -22.18
C LEU A 513 5.37 -18.00 -20.71
N TRP A 514 4.22 -17.38 -20.44
CA TRP A 514 3.77 -17.06 -19.09
C TRP A 514 3.55 -18.33 -18.28
N PHE A 515 2.61 -19.18 -18.66
CA PHE A 515 2.24 -20.37 -17.89
C PHE A 515 3.30 -21.47 -17.93
N GLY A 516 4.10 -21.56 -19.01
CA GLY A 516 5.10 -22.61 -19.16
C GLY A 516 6.45 -22.31 -18.51
N VAL A 517 6.83 -21.04 -18.34
CA VAL A 517 8.18 -20.66 -17.89
C VAL A 517 8.16 -19.60 -16.78
N LEU A 518 7.41 -18.52 -16.96
CA LEU A 518 7.50 -17.36 -16.06
C LEU A 518 6.68 -17.52 -14.78
N ALA A 519 5.47 -18.05 -14.87
CA ALA A 519 4.57 -18.24 -13.72
C ALA A 519 5.14 -19.20 -12.67
N PRO A 520 5.70 -20.39 -13.02
CA PRO A 520 6.30 -21.27 -12.03
C PRO A 520 7.52 -20.63 -11.32
N ARG A 521 8.33 -19.85 -12.06
CA ARG A 521 9.47 -19.14 -11.45
C ARG A 521 9.00 -18.03 -10.52
N TYR A 522 7.98 -17.29 -10.93
CA TYR A 522 7.39 -16.24 -10.11
C TYR A 522 6.78 -16.81 -8.82
N GLU A 523 6.01 -17.89 -8.91
CA GLU A 523 5.42 -18.57 -7.75
C GLU A 523 6.50 -19.05 -6.77
N ASN A 524 7.59 -19.66 -7.26
CA ASN A 524 8.68 -20.07 -6.38
C ASN A 524 9.32 -18.90 -5.61
N VAL A 525 9.57 -17.77 -6.28
CA VAL A 525 10.17 -16.58 -5.64
C VAL A 525 9.23 -15.95 -4.62
N VAL A 526 7.94 -15.84 -4.95
CA VAL A 526 6.91 -15.35 -4.02
C VAL A 526 6.82 -16.25 -2.80
N ASP A 527 6.79 -17.57 -3.01
CA ASP A 527 6.61 -18.54 -1.93
C ASP A 527 7.81 -18.58 -1.00
N GLU A 528 9.03 -18.51 -1.55
CA GLU A 528 10.25 -18.43 -0.76
C GLU A 528 10.27 -17.16 0.12
N ARG A 529 9.96 -15.99 -0.46
CA ARG A 529 9.91 -14.72 0.28
C ARG A 529 8.79 -14.70 1.31
N PHE A 530 7.60 -15.22 0.97
CA PHE A 530 6.46 -15.29 1.88
C PHE A 530 6.75 -16.22 3.07
N ASN A 531 7.30 -17.41 2.81
CA ASN A 531 7.66 -18.37 3.86
C ASN A 531 8.79 -17.85 4.75
N ALA A 532 9.77 -17.13 4.19
CA ALA A 532 10.81 -16.46 4.97
C ALA A 532 10.19 -15.44 5.94
N ARG A 533 9.26 -14.58 5.48
CA ARG A 533 8.55 -13.62 6.32
C ARG A 533 7.70 -14.28 7.41
N LEU A 534 7.11 -15.44 7.14
CA LEU A 534 6.30 -16.17 8.12
C LEU A 534 7.14 -16.90 9.18
N SER A 535 8.42 -17.17 8.88
CA SER A 535 9.34 -17.84 9.82
C SER A 535 9.86 -16.94 10.93
N GLU A 536 9.78 -15.62 10.74
CA GLU A 536 10.16 -14.62 11.74
C GLU A 536 9.05 -14.44 12.79
N GLN A 537 9.40 -14.31 14.08
CA GLN A 537 8.38 -14.11 15.13
C GLN A 537 7.90 -12.66 15.26
N MET A 538 8.78 -11.71 14.95
CA MET A 538 8.48 -10.28 15.00
C MET A 538 8.81 -9.63 13.66
N THR A 539 8.14 -8.54 13.35
CA THR A 539 8.49 -7.64 12.25
C THR A 539 9.50 -6.60 12.72
N GLU A 540 10.24 -5.98 11.80
CA GLU A 540 11.16 -4.86 12.11
C GLU A 540 10.47 -3.72 12.88
N ASP A 541 9.18 -3.49 12.63
CA ASP A 541 8.35 -2.46 13.28
C ASP A 541 7.82 -2.88 14.68
N GLY A 542 8.28 -4.02 15.22
CA GLY A 542 7.91 -4.50 16.56
C GLY A 542 6.55 -5.20 16.67
N TRP A 543 5.90 -5.54 15.55
CA TRP A 543 4.68 -6.35 15.56
C TRP A 543 4.99 -7.84 15.61
N TYR A 544 4.25 -8.62 16.38
CA TYR A 544 4.34 -10.08 16.35
C TYR A 544 3.65 -10.64 15.10
N ARG A 545 4.20 -11.70 14.51
CA ARG A 545 3.53 -12.43 13.41
C ARG A 545 2.42 -13.31 13.97
N TYR A 546 1.27 -13.27 13.32
CA TYR A 546 0.11 -14.06 13.73
C TYR A 546 0.40 -15.57 13.67
N SER A 547 0.15 -16.24 14.79
CA SER A 547 -0.09 -17.68 14.83
C SER A 547 -1.21 -17.97 15.83
N PRO A 548 -2.03 -19.03 15.62
CA PRO A 548 -3.07 -19.39 16.59
C PRO A 548 -2.51 -19.64 18.01
N ALA A 549 -1.31 -20.21 18.11
CA ALA A 549 -0.64 -20.47 19.38
C ALA A 549 -0.28 -19.17 20.13
N LEU A 550 0.17 -18.15 19.40
CA LEU A 550 0.55 -16.85 19.97
C LEU A 550 -0.66 -16.12 20.58
N ILE A 551 -1.83 -16.19 19.95
CA ILE A 551 -3.05 -15.58 20.50
C ILE A 551 -3.45 -16.27 21.80
N GLU A 552 -3.39 -17.60 21.86
CA GLU A 552 -3.68 -18.35 23.09
C GLU A 552 -2.64 -18.08 24.19
N GLU A 553 -1.36 -17.85 23.83
CA GLU A 553 -0.31 -17.45 24.76
C GLU A 553 -0.58 -16.07 25.38
N PHE A 554 -0.89 -15.06 24.56
CA PHE A 554 -1.21 -13.73 25.08
C PHE A 554 -2.49 -13.71 25.91
N LYS A 555 -3.47 -14.54 25.54
CA LYS A 555 -4.67 -14.78 26.32
C LYS A 555 -4.35 -15.40 27.67
N ALA A 556 -3.51 -16.43 27.73
CA ALA A 556 -3.08 -17.05 28.99
C ALA A 556 -2.29 -16.07 29.87
N ALA A 557 -1.53 -15.16 29.25
CA ALA A 557 -0.80 -14.08 29.92
C ALA A 557 -1.69 -12.89 30.34
N GLY A 558 -2.99 -12.91 30.03
CA GLY A 558 -3.91 -11.82 30.36
C GLY A 558 -3.58 -10.50 29.66
N ARG A 559 -2.99 -10.55 28.45
CA ARG A 559 -2.66 -9.35 27.67
C ARG A 559 -3.74 -9.06 26.62
N THR A 560 -4.09 -7.78 26.47
CA THR A 560 -4.92 -7.32 25.34
C THR A 560 -4.14 -7.46 24.04
N VAL A 561 -4.77 -8.01 23.00
CA VAL A 561 -4.16 -8.20 21.68
C VAL A 561 -4.91 -7.38 20.63
N PHE A 562 -4.17 -6.57 19.86
CA PHE A 562 -4.66 -5.92 18.65
C PHE A 562 -4.15 -6.69 17.44
N VAL A 563 -5.08 -7.21 16.63
CA VAL A 563 -4.77 -7.99 15.43
C VAL A 563 -5.08 -7.16 14.19
N ASP A 564 -4.05 -6.92 13.37
CA ASP A 564 -4.13 -6.35 12.03
C ASP A 564 -4.01 -7.46 10.99
N VAL A 565 -5.10 -7.76 10.28
CA VAL A 565 -5.08 -8.64 9.11
C VAL A 565 -4.93 -7.79 7.85
N SER A 566 -3.73 -7.82 7.28
CA SER A 566 -3.29 -6.94 6.20
C SER A 566 -2.75 -7.76 5.01
N ALA A 567 -2.54 -7.11 3.87
CA ALA A 567 -1.92 -7.69 2.69
C ALA A 567 -1.15 -6.64 1.89
N ASP A 568 -0.08 -7.04 1.21
CA ASP A 568 0.77 -6.11 0.47
C ASP A 568 0.08 -5.45 -0.73
N TRP A 569 -0.82 -6.18 -1.38
CA TRP A 569 -1.63 -5.68 -2.49
C TRP A 569 -2.84 -4.84 -2.05
N CYS A 570 -3.14 -4.79 -0.75
CA CYS A 570 -4.32 -4.13 -0.21
C CYS A 570 -4.06 -2.62 0.00
N LEU A 571 -4.55 -1.80 -0.93
CA LEU A 571 -4.35 -0.35 -0.88
C LEU A 571 -4.94 0.29 0.40
N THR A 572 -6.14 -0.11 0.81
CA THR A 572 -6.78 0.39 2.03
C THR A 572 -5.98 0.02 3.28
N CYS A 573 -5.38 -1.17 3.30
CA CYS A 573 -4.52 -1.62 4.40
C CYS A 573 -3.30 -0.71 4.51
N LYS A 574 -2.59 -0.47 3.39
CA LYS A 574 -1.44 0.45 3.34
C LYS A 574 -1.81 1.90 3.70
N ALA A 575 -3.01 2.35 3.34
CA ALA A 575 -3.51 3.66 3.73
C ALA A 575 -3.73 3.76 5.25
N ASN A 576 -4.34 2.76 5.88
CA ASN A 576 -4.52 2.70 7.34
C ASN A 576 -3.18 2.57 8.08
N GLU A 577 -2.25 1.76 7.55
CA GLU A 577 -0.89 1.63 8.08
C GLU A 577 -0.19 3.00 8.10
N ALA A 578 -0.16 3.71 6.97
CA ALA A 578 0.50 5.02 6.86
C ALA A 578 -0.24 6.15 7.61
N ALA A 579 -1.56 6.09 7.70
CA ALA A 579 -2.35 7.12 8.36
C ALA A 579 -2.38 6.96 9.88
N ILE A 580 -2.35 5.73 10.39
CA ILE A 580 -2.67 5.42 11.80
C ILE A 580 -1.66 4.45 12.41
N LEU A 581 -1.53 3.23 11.88
CA LEU A 581 -0.82 2.15 12.60
C LEU A 581 0.69 2.37 12.71
N ASN A 582 1.29 3.11 11.77
CA ASN A 582 2.71 3.44 11.76
C ASN A 582 3.00 4.84 12.35
N ARG A 583 2.01 5.46 12.99
CA ARG A 583 2.20 6.76 13.67
C ARG A 583 2.65 6.55 15.11
N GLU A 584 3.53 7.43 15.58
CA GLU A 584 4.01 7.42 16.96
C GLU A 584 2.87 7.50 17.98
N GLU A 585 1.82 8.26 17.68
CA GLU A 585 0.63 8.37 18.54
C GLU A 585 -0.02 7.00 18.79
N PHE A 586 -0.16 6.19 17.74
CA PHE A 586 -0.71 4.83 17.87
C PHE A 586 0.24 3.93 18.65
N THR A 587 1.54 3.94 18.33
CA THR A 587 2.55 3.12 19.01
C THR A 587 2.61 3.45 20.49
N HIS A 588 2.67 4.74 20.86
CA HIS A 588 2.65 5.18 22.26
C HIS A 588 1.35 4.79 22.97
N ALA A 589 0.19 4.93 22.32
CA ALA A 589 -1.08 4.51 22.90
C ALA A 589 -1.10 3.00 23.18
N MET A 590 -0.67 2.17 22.23
CA MET A 590 -0.61 0.72 22.40
C MET A 590 0.39 0.30 23.49
N ASP A 591 1.57 0.93 23.54
CA ASP A 591 2.61 0.61 24.51
C ASP A 591 2.19 1.03 25.93
N SER A 592 1.55 2.20 26.10
CA SER A 592 1.02 2.67 27.38
C SER A 592 -0.07 1.75 27.95
N LEU A 593 -0.90 1.18 27.07
CA LEU A 593 -1.96 0.22 27.40
C LEU A 593 -1.45 -1.23 27.44
N LYS A 594 -0.14 -1.45 27.21
CA LYS A 594 0.53 -2.77 27.17
C LYS A 594 -0.07 -3.76 26.17
N VAL A 595 -0.66 -3.25 25.09
CA VAL A 595 -1.33 -4.03 24.06
C VAL A 595 -0.31 -4.77 23.19
N ALA A 596 -0.51 -6.07 23.01
CA ALA A 596 0.28 -6.86 22.06
C ALA A 596 -0.22 -6.60 20.63
N ARG A 597 0.66 -6.10 19.77
CA ARG A 597 0.38 -5.81 18.36
C ARG A 597 0.72 -7.04 17.51
N VAL A 598 -0.28 -7.62 16.84
CA VAL A 598 -0.13 -8.84 16.03
C VAL A 598 -0.52 -8.56 14.59
N LYS A 599 0.34 -8.93 13.64
CA LYS A 599 0.10 -8.78 12.20
C LYS A 599 -0.12 -10.13 11.55
N ALA A 600 -1.31 -10.32 10.95
CA ALA A 600 -1.66 -11.47 10.14
C ALA A 600 -1.51 -11.11 8.66
N ASP A 601 -0.53 -11.75 8.01
CA ASP A 601 -0.22 -11.51 6.60
C ASP A 601 -1.12 -12.39 5.72
N TRP A 602 -2.04 -11.75 4.99
CA TRP A 602 -2.93 -12.37 4.02
C TRP A 602 -2.55 -12.03 2.57
N THR A 603 -1.26 -11.73 2.33
CA THR A 603 -0.73 -11.55 0.98
C THR A 603 -0.85 -12.83 0.17
N ARG A 604 -0.67 -13.99 0.82
CA ARG A 604 -1.12 -15.29 0.31
C ARG A 604 -2.13 -15.92 1.27
N GLU A 605 -3.06 -16.67 0.72
CA GLU A 605 -3.99 -17.48 1.51
C GLU A 605 -3.25 -18.51 2.36
N THR A 606 -3.48 -18.44 3.67
CA THR A 606 -3.06 -19.43 4.66
C THR A 606 -4.28 -19.95 5.41
N PRO A 607 -4.36 -21.25 5.74
CA PRO A 607 -5.48 -21.82 6.48
C PRO A 607 -5.77 -21.11 7.81
N GLU A 608 -4.71 -20.66 8.49
CA GLU A 608 -4.76 -20.02 9.81
C GLU A 608 -5.39 -18.63 9.73
N VAL A 609 -4.99 -17.81 8.74
CA VAL A 609 -5.54 -16.45 8.56
C VAL A 609 -6.95 -16.52 7.96
N ASN A 610 -7.23 -17.51 7.11
CA ASN A 610 -8.59 -17.75 6.61
C ASN A 610 -9.56 -18.11 7.75
N ALA A 611 -9.11 -18.91 8.72
CA ALA A 611 -9.89 -19.22 9.91
C ALA A 611 -10.12 -17.98 10.79
N LEU A 612 -9.11 -17.12 10.95
CA LEU A 612 -9.20 -15.85 11.66
C LEU A 612 -10.22 -14.90 11.01
N LEU A 613 -10.12 -14.69 9.68
CA LEU A 613 -11.06 -13.88 8.90
C LEU A 613 -12.50 -14.39 9.03
N LYS A 614 -12.69 -15.70 8.94
CA LYS A 614 -13.99 -16.34 9.13
C LYS A 614 -14.53 -16.12 10.56
N GLY A 615 -13.68 -16.20 11.57
CA GLY A 615 -14.03 -15.88 12.96
C GLY A 615 -14.50 -14.44 13.13
N MET A 616 -13.87 -13.49 12.43
CA MET A 616 -14.29 -12.07 12.40
C MET A 616 -15.56 -11.80 11.57
N GLY A 617 -16.13 -12.81 10.89
CA GLY A 617 -17.21 -12.60 9.92
C GLY A 617 -16.78 -11.76 8.71
N LYS A 618 -15.48 -11.71 8.41
CA LYS A 618 -14.89 -10.96 7.30
C LYS A 618 -14.49 -11.92 6.18
N SER A 619 -14.72 -11.50 4.93
CA SER A 619 -14.36 -12.29 3.76
C SER A 619 -13.00 -11.90 3.16
N GLY A 620 -12.39 -10.80 3.58
CA GLY A 620 -11.09 -10.33 3.09
C GLY A 620 -10.52 -9.23 3.97
N VAL A 621 -9.48 -8.57 3.47
CA VAL A 621 -8.72 -7.50 4.15
C VAL A 621 -9.13 -6.10 3.65
N PRO A 622 -8.98 -5.03 4.45
CA PRO A 622 -8.46 -5.02 5.82
C PRO A 622 -9.46 -5.61 6.83
N ALA A 623 -8.94 -6.30 7.85
CA ALA A 623 -9.74 -6.73 8.98
C ALA A 623 -8.97 -6.56 10.28
N TYR A 624 -9.66 -6.04 11.30
CA TYR A 624 -9.05 -5.65 12.55
C TYR A 624 -9.87 -6.21 13.71
N ALA A 625 -9.18 -6.77 14.71
CA ALA A 625 -9.83 -7.29 15.90
C ALA A 625 -9.05 -6.94 17.17
N ILE A 626 -9.79 -6.65 18.24
CA ILE A 626 -9.24 -6.51 19.59
C ILE A 626 -9.72 -7.71 20.41
N TYR A 627 -8.78 -8.34 21.11
CA TYR A 627 -9.03 -9.36 22.13
C TYR A 627 -8.65 -8.76 23.49
N PRO A 628 -9.63 -8.39 24.34
CA PRO A 628 -9.37 -7.72 25.61
C PRO A 628 -8.78 -8.68 26.65
N ALA A 629 -7.98 -8.13 27.57
CA ALA A 629 -7.48 -8.86 28.72
C ALA A 629 -8.61 -9.39 29.62
N GLY A 630 -8.55 -10.65 30.02
CA GLY A 630 -9.49 -11.28 30.96
C GLY A 630 -10.71 -11.97 30.34
N ASP A 631 -11.11 -11.59 29.13
CA ASP A 631 -12.10 -12.32 28.32
C ASP A 631 -11.74 -12.33 26.84
N ALA A 632 -10.74 -13.15 26.51
CA ALA A 632 -10.30 -13.32 25.13
C ALA A 632 -11.31 -14.07 24.25
N SER A 633 -12.46 -14.50 24.79
CA SER A 633 -13.58 -15.00 23.97
C SER A 633 -14.37 -13.84 23.35
N GLN A 634 -14.26 -12.63 23.93
CA GLN A 634 -14.84 -11.42 23.39
C GLN A 634 -13.98 -10.86 22.26
N GLN A 635 -14.33 -11.21 21.02
CA GLN A 635 -13.69 -10.66 19.82
C GLN A 635 -14.38 -9.35 19.41
N ILE A 636 -13.70 -8.21 19.57
CA ILE A 636 -14.22 -6.90 19.14
C ILE A 636 -13.70 -6.62 17.73
N VAL A 637 -14.56 -6.81 16.72
CA VAL A 637 -14.22 -6.52 15.32
C VAL A 637 -14.39 -5.03 15.05
N LEU A 638 -13.35 -4.42 14.48
CA LEU A 638 -13.30 -2.99 14.16
C LEU A 638 -13.73 -2.70 12.70
N PRO A 639 -14.14 -1.46 12.40
CA PRO A 639 -14.43 -1.03 11.03
C PRO A 639 -13.18 -1.04 10.15
N GLU A 640 -13.38 -1.09 8.82
CA GLU A 640 -12.29 -1.12 7.83
C GLU A 640 -11.52 0.19 7.73
N LEU A 641 -12.17 1.31 8.06
CA LEU A 641 -11.51 2.61 8.20
C LEU A 641 -11.25 2.83 9.68
N LEU A 642 -9.98 2.91 10.05
CA LEU A 642 -9.55 3.05 11.42
C LEU A 642 -9.56 4.52 11.86
N THR A 643 -9.63 4.72 13.17
CA THR A 643 -9.29 5.99 13.84
C THR A 643 -8.57 5.65 15.15
N THR A 644 -7.52 6.40 15.51
CA THR A 644 -6.77 6.15 16.74
C THR A 644 -7.69 6.21 17.97
N SER A 645 -8.56 7.21 18.04
CA SER A 645 -9.54 7.37 19.12
C SER A 645 -10.48 6.18 19.23
N GLY A 646 -11.03 5.69 18.11
CA GLY A 646 -11.93 4.55 18.11
C GLY A 646 -11.27 3.24 18.55
N ILE A 647 -9.98 3.05 18.27
CA ILE A 647 -9.23 1.89 18.76
C ILE A 647 -9.01 2.00 20.27
N VAL A 648 -8.54 3.14 20.75
CA VAL A 648 -8.25 3.37 22.18
C VAL A 648 -9.52 3.29 23.04
N GLU A 649 -10.65 3.84 22.57
CA GLU A 649 -11.96 3.74 23.22
C GLU A 649 -12.35 2.26 23.42
N LYS A 650 -12.25 1.45 22.36
CA LYS A 650 -12.58 0.02 22.42
C LYS A 650 -11.63 -0.82 23.27
N ILE A 651 -10.36 -0.40 23.42
CA ILE A 651 -9.39 -1.08 24.28
C ILE A 651 -9.56 -0.67 25.75
N SER A 652 -9.83 0.61 26.02
CA SER A 652 -9.91 1.15 27.39
C SER A 652 -11.28 0.96 28.05
N GLY A 653 -12.32 0.63 27.27
CA GLY A 653 -13.68 0.40 27.78
C GLY A 653 -14.36 1.67 28.30
N LYS A 654 -13.87 2.85 27.91
CA LYS A 654 -14.39 4.17 28.30
C LYS A 654 -15.02 4.89 27.13
#